data_AF-A0A7X7KHG3-F1
#
_entry.id   AF-A0A7X7KHG3-F1
#
_cell.length_a   1.000
_cell.length_b   1.000
_cell.length_c   1.000
_cell.angle_alpha   90.00
_cell.angle_beta   90.00
_cell.angle_gamma   90.00
#
_symmetry.space_group_name_H-M   'P 1'
#
loop_
_entity.id
_entity.type
_entity.pdbx_description
1 polymer ?
#
loop_
_entity_poly.entity_id
_entity_poly.type
_entity_poly.pdbx_seq_one_letter_code
_entity_poly.pdbx_strand_id
1 'polypeptide(L)'
;GPIEPIAGGFVLQAADPEKTERGEFAVFADDQRTAVDHCWFRGGWWDPLTIAWHNVERGVPLNNPPEQGNAPGASLAVPFELKPGESKTIRLLACWHVPTTGIRQCKCAGGECPPDAPKTYVPWYTQQFADVRAVADHLRSNFAEYRRRSETFRDAFYDSTLPPEVIEAVAANLTILKSPTMLRQHDGRLWCWEGCCDSTGCCAGTCTHVWNYAQALCHLFPALERTLRQTEFHESQDAAGRQAFRANLPIQPGGLAFDASDGQLGGIMKVYREWRIFGDNDWLAEYWPLVKKSLDYSIAKWDPRHTGLLEESHHNTYDINYFGPDSHCGSFYLGALAAAVEMGNTIGDDVALYRQLLDKGRRRMESELFNGEYFIQIVMKDGLTQNFSPLNPKAQSEAYRSISEEVNRQGPKYQYGSGCLADGVLGLWIAAAAGIDRPLVDPAKVRSHLLAVYRHNLNRDLSAHANPQRPTFAMGDEGGLLLCTWPRGGKPLLPFVYSDEAWTGIEYQVASHLMMHGCVQEGLDIVRTARLRYDGVRRNPFNEYECGHWYARALASYGLLQGLTGLRYDAVSKTLYVDSRIGDFRGFLAAAGGFGVVELKDGRATLEVRHGEIPVEKTVVGPAAGQSHAEPAAQTDPIDHSNLMEYLSADGRLLPVRTAEDWSLRRRQIISGMESAMGRLPDRANLPAPETKLVVRTEHDDFTRLEIKYLAEPDEWVPALLYLPKDRPSGGRLPAVLALHPTSRQGKKTLAVEDNAPANRGYATELARRGYVVLAPDYPSFGDYACDFGAGKYASGTMKGIFNHMRGVDLLAAREDVDPRRIGAIGHSLGGHNAMFLGAFDERVKAVV
;
A
#
# COMPACT_ATOMS: atom_id res chain seq x y z
N GLY A 1 24.84 -2.48 -34.22
CA GLY A 1 25.19 -3.83 -34.71
C GLY A 1 24.51 -4.03 -36.05
N PRO A 2 24.66 -5.20 -36.67
CA PRO A 2 23.82 -5.58 -37.80
C PRO A 2 22.35 -5.67 -37.33
N ILE A 3 21.42 -5.45 -38.27
CA ILE A 3 20.00 -5.66 -38.07
C ILE A 3 19.60 -6.82 -38.97
N GLU A 4 19.03 -7.86 -38.37
CA GLU A 4 18.62 -9.06 -39.08
C GLU A 4 17.10 -9.11 -39.25
N PRO A 5 16.59 -9.75 -40.30
CA PRO A 5 15.16 -9.89 -40.50
C PRO A 5 14.57 -10.97 -39.58
N ILE A 6 13.30 -10.78 -39.21
CA ILE A 6 12.40 -11.80 -38.68
C ILE A 6 11.03 -11.61 -39.33
N ALA A 7 10.19 -12.65 -39.39
CA ALA A 7 8.86 -12.50 -39.99
C ALA A 7 8.09 -11.31 -39.36
N GLY A 8 7.62 -10.35 -40.16
CA GLY A 8 6.90 -9.17 -39.67
C GLY A 8 7.71 -8.24 -38.76
N GLY A 9 9.05 -8.25 -38.80
CA GLY A 9 9.86 -7.38 -37.95
C GLY A 9 11.36 -7.50 -38.16
N PHE A 10 12.13 -7.08 -37.15
CA PHE A 10 13.60 -7.12 -37.18
C PHE A 10 14.20 -7.54 -35.83
N VAL A 11 15.47 -7.95 -35.86
CA VAL A 11 16.30 -8.30 -34.71
C VAL A 11 17.47 -7.34 -34.61
N LEU A 12 17.63 -6.72 -33.44
CA LEU A 12 18.79 -5.93 -33.06
C LEU A 12 19.80 -6.83 -32.35
N GLN A 13 21.05 -6.81 -32.80
CA GLN A 13 22.16 -7.49 -32.13
C GLN A 13 23.07 -6.51 -31.40
N ALA A 14 23.48 -6.87 -30.19
CA ALA A 14 24.50 -6.15 -29.44
C ALA A 14 25.79 -6.03 -30.26
N ALA A 15 26.33 -4.82 -30.35
CA ALA A 15 27.30 -4.43 -31.37
C ALA A 15 28.78 -4.59 -30.97
N ASP A 16 29.06 -4.98 -29.73
CA ASP A 16 30.41 -4.91 -29.15
C ASP A 16 31.02 -6.32 -28.98
N PRO A 17 31.89 -6.77 -29.90
CA PRO A 17 32.56 -8.07 -29.81
C PRO A 17 33.59 -8.16 -28.68
N GLU A 18 34.00 -7.05 -28.05
CA GLU A 18 34.91 -7.04 -26.89
C GLU A 18 34.18 -7.15 -25.55
N LYS A 19 32.85 -6.92 -25.52
CA LYS A 19 32.03 -7.16 -24.33
C LYS A 19 31.60 -8.63 -24.27
N THR A 20 31.69 -9.22 -23.08
CA THR A 20 31.29 -10.60 -22.79
C THR A 20 29.78 -10.88 -22.94
N GLU A 21 28.95 -9.83 -23.07
CA GLU A 21 27.49 -9.91 -23.13
C GLU A 21 27.01 -9.90 -24.58
N ARG A 22 26.64 -11.07 -25.10
CA ARG A 22 25.89 -11.18 -26.36
C ARG A 22 24.41 -11.04 -26.04
N GLY A 23 23.70 -10.23 -26.82
CA GLY A 23 22.27 -10.01 -26.62
C GLY A 23 21.57 -9.73 -27.94
N GLU A 24 20.40 -10.32 -28.10
CA GLU A 24 19.50 -10.13 -29.22
C GLU A 24 18.16 -9.58 -28.72
N PHE A 25 17.58 -8.63 -29.45
CA PHE A 25 16.27 -8.07 -29.17
C PHE A 25 15.44 -8.03 -30.45
N ALA A 26 14.30 -8.71 -30.47
CA ALA A 26 13.42 -8.76 -31.62
C ALA A 26 12.16 -7.92 -31.37
N VAL A 27 11.73 -7.18 -32.39
CA VAL A 27 10.46 -6.45 -32.42
C VAL A 27 9.73 -6.79 -33.70
N PHE A 28 8.47 -7.21 -33.60
CA PHE A 28 7.70 -7.69 -34.75
C PHE A 28 6.19 -7.54 -34.55
N ALA A 29 5.44 -7.53 -35.66
CA ALA A 29 3.99 -7.53 -35.68
C ALA A 29 3.43 -8.75 -36.42
N ASP A 30 2.17 -9.11 -36.14
CA ASP A 30 1.47 -10.23 -36.76
C ASP A 30 0.59 -9.83 -37.96
N ASP A 31 0.48 -8.54 -38.26
CA ASP A 31 -0.27 -8.05 -39.42
C ASP A 31 0.52 -8.30 -40.71
N GLN A 32 -0.12 -8.92 -41.71
CA GLN A 32 0.50 -9.25 -42.99
C GLN A 32 0.93 -8.01 -43.79
N ARG A 33 0.41 -6.82 -43.48
CA ARG A 33 0.83 -5.56 -44.13
C ARG A 33 2.05 -4.92 -43.48
N THR A 34 2.63 -5.53 -42.45
CA THR A 34 3.80 -4.97 -41.78
C THR A 34 4.93 -4.73 -42.77
N ALA A 35 5.32 -3.47 -42.92
CA ALA A 35 6.49 -3.02 -43.67
C ALA A 35 7.64 -2.80 -42.70
N VAL A 36 8.84 -3.24 -43.07
CA VAL A 36 10.00 -3.17 -42.19
C VAL A 36 11.15 -2.47 -42.91
N ASP A 37 11.58 -1.35 -42.35
CA ASP A 37 12.81 -0.68 -42.74
C ASP A 37 13.95 -1.21 -41.88
N HIS A 38 14.71 -2.18 -42.40
CA HIS A 38 15.82 -2.81 -41.68
C HIS A 38 17.07 -1.93 -41.59
N CYS A 39 17.12 -0.82 -42.32
CA CYS A 39 18.31 0.04 -42.36
C CYS A 39 17.90 1.49 -42.65
N TRP A 40 17.81 2.29 -41.59
CA TRP A 40 17.62 3.73 -41.73
C TRP A 40 18.71 4.37 -42.59
N PHE A 41 18.37 5.53 -43.16
CA PHE A 41 19.28 6.37 -43.94
C PHE A 41 20.65 6.52 -43.26
N ARG A 42 21.72 6.19 -43.98
CA ARG A 42 23.10 6.31 -43.49
C ARG A 42 23.63 7.73 -43.69
N GLY A 43 23.28 8.60 -42.75
CA GLY A 43 23.90 9.92 -42.61
C GLY A 43 24.68 10.05 -41.29
N GLY A 44 25.29 11.21 -41.07
CA GLY A 44 26.02 11.50 -39.84
C GLY A 44 25.08 12.06 -38.76
N TRP A 45 25.52 12.00 -37.49
CA TRP A 45 24.86 12.68 -36.37
C TRP A 45 23.34 12.41 -36.28
N TRP A 46 22.48 13.40 -36.53
CA TRP A 46 21.02 13.30 -36.45
C TRP A 46 20.33 13.03 -37.80
N ASP A 47 21.07 12.90 -38.89
CA ASP A 47 20.49 12.69 -40.23
C ASP A 47 19.60 11.43 -40.31
N PRO A 48 19.99 10.24 -39.77
CA PRO A 48 19.16 9.05 -39.85
C PRO A 48 17.80 9.23 -39.18
N LEU A 49 17.80 9.87 -38.00
CA LEU A 49 16.58 10.16 -37.22
C LEU A 49 15.71 11.20 -37.92
N THR A 50 16.32 12.22 -38.52
CA THR A 50 15.62 13.25 -39.29
C THR A 50 14.89 12.64 -40.49
N ILE A 51 15.56 11.77 -41.25
CA ILE A 51 14.93 11.08 -42.39
C ILE A 51 13.87 10.08 -41.93
N ALA A 52 14.11 9.31 -40.86
CA ALA A 52 13.12 8.42 -40.28
C ALA A 52 11.85 9.19 -39.88
N TRP A 53 12.00 10.36 -39.26
CA TRP A 53 10.89 11.22 -38.88
C TRP A 53 10.14 11.79 -40.09
N HIS A 54 10.85 12.26 -41.13
CA HIS A 54 10.20 12.69 -42.38
C HIS A 54 9.36 11.58 -43.02
N ASN A 55 9.78 10.31 -42.93
CA ASN A 55 8.99 9.19 -43.44
C ASN A 55 7.71 8.97 -42.61
N VAL A 56 7.80 9.12 -41.28
CA VAL A 56 6.64 9.09 -40.38
C VAL A 56 5.66 10.23 -40.69
N GLU A 57 6.14 11.46 -40.81
CA GLU A 57 5.31 12.64 -41.12
C GLU A 57 4.58 12.52 -42.45
N ARG A 58 5.21 11.89 -43.44
CA ARG A 58 4.61 11.64 -44.76
C ARG A 58 3.70 10.40 -44.79
N GLY A 59 3.64 9.63 -43.70
CA GLY A 59 2.91 8.38 -43.64
C GLY A 59 3.44 7.31 -44.61
N VAL A 60 4.75 7.30 -44.89
CA VAL A 60 5.38 6.38 -45.85
C VAL A 60 5.92 5.15 -45.11
N PRO A 61 5.30 3.96 -45.26
CA PRO A 61 5.82 2.72 -44.69
C PRO A 61 6.95 2.18 -45.58
N LEU A 62 8.20 2.49 -45.23
CA LEU A 62 9.37 1.93 -45.92
C LEU A 62 9.52 0.43 -45.66
N ASN A 63 10.00 -0.29 -46.68
CA ASN A 63 10.21 -1.73 -46.63
C ASN A 63 11.60 -2.10 -47.20
N ASN A 64 12.66 -1.55 -46.60
CA ASN A 64 14.02 -1.78 -47.05
C ASN A 64 14.55 -3.14 -46.56
N PRO A 65 15.28 -3.89 -47.40
CA PRO A 65 15.92 -5.13 -46.97
C PRO A 65 17.06 -4.84 -45.98
N PRO A 66 17.50 -5.85 -45.19
CA PRO A 66 18.72 -5.76 -44.40
C PRO A 66 19.94 -5.44 -45.29
N GLU A 67 20.79 -4.55 -44.82
CA GLU A 67 22.02 -4.13 -45.50
C GLU A 67 23.25 -4.64 -44.76
N GLN A 68 24.36 -4.87 -45.49
CA GLN A 68 25.61 -5.31 -44.86
C GLN A 68 26.19 -4.23 -43.92
N GLY A 69 26.73 -4.68 -42.78
CA GLY A 69 27.38 -3.83 -41.78
C GLY A 69 26.43 -3.24 -40.75
N ASN A 70 26.88 -2.22 -40.02
CA ASN A 70 26.08 -1.57 -38.98
C ASN A 70 24.95 -0.73 -39.61
N ALA A 71 23.75 -0.86 -39.07
CA ALA A 71 22.62 0.00 -39.40
C ALA A 71 22.47 1.11 -38.34
N PRO A 72 22.16 2.36 -38.73
CA PRO A 72 21.88 3.45 -37.78
C PRO A 72 20.61 3.23 -36.94
N GLY A 73 19.67 2.40 -37.43
CA GLY A 73 18.43 2.03 -36.78
C GLY A 73 17.52 1.23 -37.71
N ALA A 74 16.38 0.78 -37.18
CA ALA A 74 15.31 0.13 -37.93
C ALA A 74 13.94 0.52 -37.38
N SER A 75 12.93 0.40 -38.22
CA SER A 75 11.54 0.66 -37.87
C SER A 75 10.61 -0.35 -38.54
N LEU A 76 9.43 -0.51 -37.95
CA LEU A 76 8.32 -1.24 -38.56
C LEU A 76 7.10 -0.33 -38.60
N ALA A 77 6.30 -0.47 -39.65
CA ALA A 77 5.06 0.26 -39.84
C ALA A 77 3.96 -0.72 -40.30
N VAL A 78 2.75 -0.55 -39.77
CA VAL A 78 1.58 -1.33 -40.19
C VAL A 78 0.58 -0.35 -40.80
N PRO A 79 0.47 -0.26 -42.14
CA PRO A 79 -0.52 0.59 -42.77
C PRO A 79 -1.93 0.00 -42.62
N PHE A 80 -2.89 0.84 -42.24
CA PHE A 80 -4.30 0.48 -42.13
C PHE A 80 -5.21 1.68 -42.41
N GLU A 81 -6.46 1.39 -42.74
CA GLU A 81 -7.54 2.38 -42.88
C GLU A 81 -8.69 1.94 -41.97
N LEU A 82 -9.41 2.90 -41.38
CA LEU A 82 -10.59 2.66 -40.55
C LEU A 82 -11.75 3.53 -41.02
N LYS A 83 -12.93 2.94 -41.17
CA LYS A 83 -14.18 3.69 -41.34
C LYS A 83 -14.60 4.33 -40.00
N PRO A 84 -15.47 5.36 -40.01
CA PRO A 84 -16.05 5.89 -38.77
C PRO A 84 -16.70 4.78 -37.93
N GLY A 85 -16.24 4.61 -36.69
CA GLY A 85 -16.71 3.58 -35.76
C GLY A 85 -16.07 2.18 -35.94
N GLU A 86 -15.20 1.98 -36.93
CA GLU A 86 -14.45 0.73 -37.09
C GLU A 86 -13.28 0.65 -36.09
N SER A 87 -13.04 -0.54 -35.54
CA SER A 87 -11.92 -0.82 -34.64
C SER A 87 -11.00 -1.89 -35.21
N LYS A 88 -9.69 -1.69 -35.07
CA LYS A 88 -8.67 -2.69 -35.42
C LYS A 88 -7.67 -2.86 -34.30
N THR A 89 -7.28 -4.10 -34.04
CA THR A 89 -6.17 -4.42 -33.14
C THR A 89 -4.93 -4.78 -33.96
N ILE A 90 -3.82 -4.08 -33.70
CA ILE A 90 -2.51 -4.40 -34.24
C ILE A 90 -1.65 -4.86 -33.06
N ARG A 91 -1.05 -6.04 -33.18
CA ARG A 91 -0.24 -6.60 -32.10
C ARG A 91 1.24 -6.36 -32.38
N LEU A 92 1.86 -5.55 -31.53
CA LEU A 92 3.31 -5.38 -31.48
C LEU A 92 3.87 -6.31 -30.40
N LEU A 93 4.86 -7.11 -30.76
CA LEU A 93 5.50 -8.09 -29.89
C LEU A 93 6.99 -7.77 -29.80
N ALA A 94 7.54 -7.94 -28.60
CA ALA A 94 8.95 -7.76 -28.34
C ALA A 94 9.47 -8.91 -27.47
N CYS A 95 10.68 -9.39 -27.76
CA CYS A 95 11.37 -10.37 -26.94
C CYS A 95 12.88 -10.18 -27.02
N TRP A 96 13.60 -10.77 -26.06
CA TRP A 96 15.06 -10.72 -26.00
C TRP A 96 15.64 -12.08 -25.67
N HIS A 97 16.90 -12.27 -26.04
CA HIS A 97 17.71 -13.41 -25.64
C HIS A 97 19.13 -12.95 -25.33
N VAL A 98 19.55 -13.14 -24.08
CA VAL A 98 20.87 -12.72 -23.58
C VAL A 98 21.54 -13.95 -22.93
N PRO A 99 22.28 -14.76 -23.71
CA PRO A 99 22.83 -16.02 -23.23
C PRO A 99 24.01 -15.88 -22.27
N THR A 100 24.69 -14.73 -22.28
CA THR A 100 25.85 -14.45 -21.43
C THR A 100 25.66 -13.15 -20.66
N THR A 101 26.03 -13.15 -19.37
CA THR A 101 25.99 -11.96 -18.52
C THR A 101 27.33 -11.73 -17.83
N GLY A 102 27.63 -10.50 -17.44
CA GLY A 102 28.73 -10.15 -16.54
C GLY A 102 28.38 -10.25 -15.04
N ILE A 103 27.15 -10.64 -14.69
CA ILE A 103 26.67 -10.60 -13.32
C ILE A 103 27.32 -11.72 -12.49
N ARG A 104 27.99 -11.33 -11.39
CA ARG A 104 28.55 -12.22 -10.39
C ARG A 104 28.53 -11.54 -9.02
N GLN A 105 28.10 -12.26 -7.99
CA GLN A 105 28.14 -11.86 -6.59
C GLN A 105 28.69 -13.02 -5.78
N CYS A 106 29.99 -13.07 -5.58
CA CYS A 106 30.63 -14.26 -5.01
C CYS A 106 31.60 -13.86 -3.91
N LYS A 107 31.39 -14.41 -2.71
CA LYS A 107 32.37 -14.37 -1.62
C LYS A 107 32.68 -15.82 -1.25
N CYS A 108 33.84 -16.28 -1.69
CA CYS A 108 34.32 -17.64 -1.42
C CYS A 108 35.05 -17.69 -0.08
N ALA A 109 34.89 -18.77 0.67
CA ALA A 109 35.61 -18.97 1.93
C ALA A 109 37.12 -19.03 1.63
N GLY A 110 37.90 -18.08 2.15
CA GLY A 110 39.33 -17.96 1.86
C GLY A 110 39.70 -17.08 0.65
N GLY A 111 38.73 -16.44 0.00
CA GLY A 111 38.97 -15.44 -1.05
C GLY A 111 39.11 -15.99 -2.48
N GLU A 112 39.35 -17.29 -2.64
CA GLU A 112 39.42 -17.95 -3.96
C GLU A 112 38.23 -18.90 -4.16
N CYS A 113 37.62 -18.82 -5.34
CA CYS A 113 36.51 -19.71 -5.70
C CYS A 113 37.05 -20.99 -6.36
N PRO A 114 36.33 -22.12 -6.23
CA PRO A 114 36.71 -23.37 -6.90
C PRO A 114 36.98 -23.11 -8.40
N PRO A 115 38.01 -23.73 -9.00
CA PRO A 115 38.36 -23.51 -10.41
C PRO A 115 37.19 -23.77 -11.37
N ASP A 116 36.32 -24.72 -11.00
CA ASP A 116 35.17 -25.18 -11.79
C ASP A 116 33.87 -24.41 -11.47
N ALA A 117 33.92 -23.42 -10.57
CA ALA A 117 32.76 -22.62 -10.21
C ALA A 117 32.24 -21.83 -11.43
N PRO A 118 30.91 -21.77 -11.65
CA PRO A 118 30.35 -20.94 -12.71
C PRO A 118 30.78 -19.49 -12.52
N LYS A 119 31.39 -18.92 -13.56
CA LYS A 119 32.02 -17.59 -13.48
C LYS A 119 31.01 -16.46 -13.49
N THR A 120 29.88 -16.64 -14.16
CA THR A 120 28.84 -15.62 -14.31
C THR A 120 27.45 -16.24 -14.30
N TYR A 121 26.46 -15.42 -13.96
CA TYR A 121 25.05 -15.80 -14.01
C TYR A 121 24.63 -16.10 -15.45
N VAL A 122 23.87 -17.19 -15.61
CA VAL A 122 23.23 -17.56 -16.87
C VAL A 122 21.74 -17.69 -16.60
N PRO A 123 20.86 -16.97 -17.34
CA PRO A 123 19.42 -17.05 -17.13
C PRO A 123 18.82 -18.42 -17.50
N TRP A 124 17.80 -18.85 -16.76
CA TRP A 124 17.06 -20.10 -16.99
C TRP A 124 16.52 -20.25 -18.42
N TYR A 125 15.98 -19.17 -18.99
CA TYR A 125 15.33 -19.24 -20.30
C TYR A 125 16.32 -19.60 -21.43
N THR A 126 17.63 -19.47 -21.21
CA THR A 126 18.66 -19.85 -22.20
C THR A 126 18.78 -21.37 -22.35
N GLN A 127 18.33 -22.13 -21.36
CA GLN A 127 18.19 -23.59 -21.46
C GLN A 127 16.90 -24.03 -22.16
N GLN A 128 15.94 -23.10 -22.30
CA GLN A 128 14.63 -23.36 -22.92
C GLN A 128 14.60 -22.93 -24.39
N PHE A 129 15.36 -21.89 -24.75
CA PHE A 129 15.39 -21.30 -26.08
C PHE A 129 16.84 -21.10 -26.53
N ALA A 130 17.14 -21.53 -27.76
CA ALA A 130 18.48 -21.43 -28.33
C ALA A 130 18.87 -19.98 -28.68
N ASP A 131 17.92 -19.17 -29.15
CA ASP A 131 18.11 -17.80 -29.62
C ASP A 131 16.81 -16.99 -29.52
N VAL A 132 16.84 -15.71 -29.93
CA VAL A 132 15.65 -14.84 -29.90
C VAL A 132 14.54 -15.28 -30.88
N ARG A 133 14.89 -16.00 -31.95
CA ARG A 133 13.92 -16.48 -32.96
C ARG A 133 13.07 -17.59 -32.38
N ALA A 134 13.69 -18.53 -31.67
CA ALA A 134 12.97 -19.55 -30.92
C ALA A 134 12.02 -18.94 -29.89
N VAL A 135 12.43 -17.86 -29.20
CA VAL A 135 11.55 -17.13 -28.26
C VAL A 135 10.38 -16.48 -29.01
N ALA A 136 10.64 -15.83 -30.14
CA ALA A 136 9.61 -15.16 -30.94
C ALA A 136 8.56 -16.14 -31.50
N ASP A 137 9.00 -17.27 -32.04
CA ASP A 137 8.11 -18.30 -32.59
C ASP A 137 7.28 -18.97 -31.49
N HIS A 138 7.89 -19.20 -30.32
CA HIS A 138 7.19 -19.69 -29.15
C HIS A 138 6.13 -18.69 -28.66
N LEU A 139 6.47 -17.39 -28.57
CA LEU A 139 5.53 -16.34 -28.19
C LEU A 139 4.35 -16.25 -29.16
N ARG A 140 4.59 -16.31 -30.47
CA ARG A 140 3.52 -16.30 -31.48
C ARG A 140 2.57 -17.48 -31.32
N SER A 141 3.14 -18.68 -31.20
CA SER A 141 2.37 -19.92 -31.13
C SER A 141 1.51 -20.02 -29.87
N ASN A 142 1.93 -19.37 -28.78
CA ASN A 142 1.30 -19.49 -27.47
C ASN A 142 0.60 -18.19 -26.98
N PHE A 143 0.64 -17.09 -27.74
CA PHE A 143 0.14 -15.79 -27.29
C PHE A 143 -1.31 -15.85 -26.78
N ALA A 144 -2.20 -16.48 -27.55
CA ALA A 144 -3.63 -16.57 -27.21
C ALA A 144 -3.84 -17.34 -25.90
N GLU A 145 -3.08 -18.42 -25.68
CA GLU A 145 -3.11 -19.15 -24.42
C GLU A 145 -2.59 -18.32 -23.26
N TYR A 146 -1.43 -17.68 -23.41
CA TYR A 146 -0.83 -16.87 -22.34
C TYR A 146 -1.72 -15.70 -21.96
N ARG A 147 -2.30 -15.01 -22.95
CA ARG A 147 -3.28 -13.96 -22.71
C ARG A 147 -4.48 -14.50 -21.94
N ARG A 148 -5.07 -15.62 -22.37
CA ARG A 148 -6.21 -16.25 -21.69
C ARG A 148 -5.86 -16.60 -20.24
N ARG A 149 -4.70 -17.21 -19.99
CA ARG A 149 -4.24 -17.59 -18.64
C ARG A 149 -4.01 -16.36 -17.75
N SER A 150 -3.40 -15.31 -18.29
CA SER A 150 -3.21 -14.04 -17.58
C SER A 150 -4.54 -13.35 -17.27
N GLU A 151 -5.49 -13.36 -18.21
CA GLU A 151 -6.85 -12.84 -18.00
C GLU A 151 -7.60 -13.66 -16.94
N THR A 152 -7.52 -14.99 -16.98
CA THR A 152 -8.12 -15.85 -15.93
C THR A 152 -7.54 -15.58 -14.55
N PHE A 153 -6.22 -15.38 -14.43
CA PHE A 153 -5.59 -15.01 -13.17
C PHE A 153 -6.05 -13.63 -12.71
N ARG A 154 -6.01 -12.62 -13.59
CA ARG A 154 -6.48 -11.26 -13.31
C ARG A 154 -7.92 -11.30 -12.81
N ASP A 155 -8.81 -11.94 -13.55
CA ASP A 155 -10.24 -11.97 -13.26
C ASP A 155 -10.51 -12.70 -11.94
N ALA A 156 -9.79 -13.79 -11.64
CA ALA A 156 -9.88 -14.46 -10.34
C ALA A 156 -9.37 -13.58 -9.19
N PHE A 157 -8.27 -12.84 -9.40
CA PHE A 157 -7.69 -11.97 -8.37
C PHE A 157 -8.59 -10.76 -8.05
N TYR A 158 -9.22 -10.17 -9.07
CA TYR A 158 -10.14 -9.03 -8.92
C TYR A 158 -11.59 -9.42 -8.66
N ASP A 159 -11.96 -10.71 -8.72
CA ASP A 159 -13.23 -11.25 -8.24
C ASP A 159 -13.23 -11.26 -6.69
N SER A 160 -13.29 -10.06 -6.12
CA SER A 160 -13.03 -9.80 -4.71
C SER A 160 -13.97 -8.72 -4.17
N THR A 161 -14.41 -8.89 -2.92
CA THR A 161 -15.13 -7.88 -2.15
C THR A 161 -14.24 -7.25 -1.07
N LEU A 162 -12.94 -7.56 -1.06
CA LEU A 162 -12.00 -7.00 -0.10
C LEU A 162 -11.79 -5.49 -0.35
N PRO A 163 -11.37 -4.72 0.67
CA PRO A 163 -11.13 -3.28 0.53
C PRO A 163 -10.21 -2.94 -0.66
N PRO A 164 -10.58 -1.96 -1.52
CA PRO A 164 -9.83 -1.63 -2.73
C PRO A 164 -8.36 -1.30 -2.46
N GLU A 165 -8.05 -0.61 -1.36
CA GLU A 165 -6.68 -0.25 -0.98
C GLU A 165 -5.80 -1.48 -0.70
N VAL A 166 -6.39 -2.60 -0.25
CA VAL A 166 -5.68 -3.87 -0.03
C VAL A 166 -5.43 -4.56 -1.37
N ILE A 167 -6.45 -4.63 -2.23
CA ILE A 167 -6.30 -5.22 -3.57
C ILE A 167 -5.26 -4.46 -4.40
N GLU A 168 -5.28 -3.13 -4.34
CA GLU A 168 -4.29 -2.28 -5.00
C GLU A 168 -2.88 -2.50 -4.44
N ALA A 169 -2.70 -2.49 -3.11
CA ALA A 169 -1.40 -2.71 -2.47
C ALA A 169 -0.79 -4.06 -2.86
N VAL A 170 -1.59 -5.13 -2.87
CA VAL A 170 -1.15 -6.46 -3.29
C VAL A 170 -0.79 -6.44 -4.79
N ALA A 171 -1.70 -5.99 -5.65
CA ALA A 171 -1.49 -5.98 -7.10
C ALA A 171 -0.24 -5.18 -7.52
N ALA A 172 -0.04 -4.01 -6.91
CA ALA A 172 1.10 -3.14 -7.15
C ALA A 172 2.43 -3.84 -6.84
N ASN A 173 2.50 -4.52 -5.70
CA ASN A 173 3.72 -5.16 -5.24
C ASN A 173 3.98 -6.53 -5.89
N LEU A 174 2.98 -7.19 -6.50
CA LEU A 174 3.22 -8.38 -7.32
C LEU A 174 4.13 -8.12 -8.53
N THR A 175 4.29 -6.85 -8.96
CA THR A 175 5.23 -6.48 -10.02
C THR A 175 6.69 -6.80 -9.68
N ILE A 176 7.04 -6.87 -8.38
CA ILE A 176 8.36 -7.29 -7.91
C ILE A 176 8.72 -8.68 -8.47
N LEU A 177 7.73 -9.58 -8.59
CA LEU A 177 7.91 -10.95 -9.10
C LEU A 177 8.39 -11.00 -10.57
N LYS A 178 8.22 -9.90 -11.30
CA LYS A 178 8.65 -9.76 -12.71
C LYS A 178 9.75 -8.69 -12.90
N SER A 179 10.29 -8.16 -11.82
CA SER A 179 11.31 -7.11 -11.83
C SER A 179 12.75 -7.67 -11.91
N PRO A 180 13.76 -6.82 -12.18
CA PRO A 180 15.18 -7.21 -12.09
C PRO A 180 15.64 -7.65 -10.69
N THR A 181 14.83 -7.44 -9.64
CA THR A 181 15.09 -7.94 -8.27
C THR A 181 15.18 -9.46 -8.23
N MET A 182 14.51 -10.18 -9.13
CA MET A 182 14.45 -11.64 -9.13
C MET A 182 15.13 -12.25 -10.35
N LEU A 183 16.04 -13.18 -10.12
CA LEU A 183 16.81 -13.89 -11.14
C LEU A 183 16.54 -15.39 -11.06
N ARG A 184 16.25 -16.02 -12.19
CA ARG A 184 16.16 -17.49 -12.29
C ARG A 184 17.40 -18.02 -13.00
N GLN A 185 18.23 -18.79 -12.31
CA GLN A 185 19.48 -19.34 -12.82
C GLN A 185 19.23 -20.48 -13.81
N HIS A 186 20.21 -20.78 -14.67
CA HIS A 186 20.17 -21.82 -15.70
C HIS A 186 19.61 -23.17 -15.22
N ASP A 187 19.92 -23.57 -13.98
CA ASP A 187 19.43 -24.80 -13.34
C ASP A 187 17.98 -24.71 -12.80
N GLY A 188 17.33 -23.57 -13.00
CA GLY A 188 15.94 -23.31 -12.61
C GLY A 188 15.76 -22.72 -11.22
N ARG A 189 16.82 -22.67 -10.40
CA ARG A 189 16.77 -22.12 -9.04
C ARG A 189 16.67 -20.60 -9.06
N LEU A 190 15.93 -20.08 -8.08
CA LEU A 190 15.73 -18.66 -7.90
C LEU A 190 16.86 -18.06 -7.05
N TRP A 191 17.29 -16.86 -7.40
CA TRP A 191 18.20 -16.03 -6.64
C TRP A 191 17.71 -14.59 -6.73
N CYS A 192 17.77 -13.83 -5.63
CA CYS A 192 17.17 -12.51 -5.59
C CYS A 192 18.11 -11.45 -5.02
N TRP A 193 17.96 -10.23 -5.52
CA TRP A 193 18.39 -9.03 -4.81
C TRP A 193 17.39 -8.70 -3.69
N GLU A 194 17.69 -7.70 -2.86
CA GLU A 194 16.66 -7.09 -2.03
C GLU A 194 15.83 -6.08 -2.82
N GLY A 195 16.48 -5.34 -3.72
CA GLY A 195 15.85 -4.44 -4.70
C GLY A 195 16.80 -4.17 -5.86
N CYS A 196 16.52 -3.15 -6.67
CA CYS A 196 17.41 -2.75 -7.75
C CYS A 196 17.51 -1.23 -7.92
N CYS A 197 18.57 -0.79 -8.58
CA CYS A 197 18.75 0.56 -9.09
C CYS A 197 18.56 0.53 -10.63
N ASP A 198 18.66 1.69 -11.27
CA ASP A 198 18.47 1.82 -12.73
C ASP A 198 19.38 0.88 -13.56
N SER A 199 20.58 0.57 -13.08
CA SER A 199 21.60 -0.18 -13.82
C SER A 199 22.23 -1.35 -13.05
N THR A 200 21.89 -1.54 -11.78
CA THR A 200 22.50 -2.57 -10.93
C THR A 200 21.49 -3.13 -9.93
N GLY A 201 21.69 -4.36 -9.47
CA GLY A 201 20.96 -4.86 -8.30
C GLY A 201 21.45 -4.19 -7.02
N CYS A 202 20.58 -4.11 -6.01
CA CYS A 202 20.91 -3.54 -4.70
C CYS A 202 20.83 -4.62 -3.61
N CYS A 203 21.83 -4.63 -2.72
CA CYS A 203 22.00 -5.60 -1.63
C CYS A 203 21.93 -7.07 -2.10
N ALA A 204 23.04 -7.62 -2.58
CA ALA A 204 23.14 -8.98 -3.13
C ALA A 204 22.77 -10.10 -2.14
N GLY A 205 22.20 -11.19 -2.66
CA GLY A 205 22.35 -12.53 -2.08
C GLY A 205 21.12 -13.14 -1.42
N THR A 206 19.92 -13.04 -2.01
CA THR A 206 18.64 -13.54 -1.46
C THR A 206 18.58 -13.38 0.06
N CYS A 207 18.73 -12.14 0.51
CA CYS A 207 18.99 -11.83 1.91
C CYS A 207 17.91 -12.41 2.83
N THR A 208 18.28 -13.36 3.70
CA THR A 208 17.29 -14.21 4.39
C THR A 208 16.33 -13.40 5.26
N HIS A 209 16.82 -12.35 5.92
CA HIS A 209 16.00 -11.49 6.79
C HIS A 209 15.04 -10.57 6.02
N VAL A 210 15.42 -10.05 4.84
CA VAL A 210 14.51 -9.23 4.01
C VAL A 210 13.43 -10.11 3.39
N TRP A 211 13.82 -11.28 2.89
CA TRP A 211 12.92 -12.23 2.25
C TRP A 211 12.01 -12.97 3.25
N ASN A 212 12.20 -12.79 4.57
CA ASN A 212 11.21 -13.23 5.58
C ASN A 212 9.86 -12.52 5.46
N TYR A 213 9.84 -11.31 4.91
CA TYR A 213 8.63 -10.51 4.75
C TYR A 213 7.78 -10.96 3.55
N ALA A 214 8.38 -11.63 2.57
CA ALA A 214 7.69 -12.01 1.34
C ALA A 214 6.65 -13.11 1.60
N GLN A 215 5.36 -12.76 1.43
CA GLN A 215 4.25 -13.73 1.53
C GLN A 215 3.61 -14.06 0.16
N ALA A 216 3.95 -13.36 -0.92
CA ALA A 216 3.37 -13.66 -2.24
C ALA A 216 3.95 -14.91 -2.91
N LEU A 217 5.28 -15.06 -2.86
CA LEU A 217 6.02 -16.02 -3.68
C LEU A 217 5.69 -17.47 -3.31
N CYS A 218 5.52 -17.76 -2.02
CA CYS A 218 5.17 -19.09 -1.52
C CYS A 218 3.78 -19.56 -1.99
N HIS A 219 2.84 -18.66 -2.26
CA HIS A 219 1.50 -19.02 -2.75
C HIS A 219 1.41 -19.05 -4.28
N LEU A 220 2.02 -18.07 -4.96
CA LEU A 220 1.89 -17.92 -6.41
C LEU A 220 2.87 -18.79 -7.19
N PHE A 221 4.10 -18.96 -6.69
CA PHE A 221 5.12 -19.82 -7.30
C PHE A 221 5.86 -20.69 -6.26
N PRO A 222 5.13 -21.57 -5.53
CA PRO A 222 5.71 -22.38 -4.44
C PRO A 222 6.90 -23.25 -4.88
N ALA A 223 6.90 -23.73 -6.13
CA ALA A 223 8.03 -24.48 -6.66
C ALA A 223 9.32 -23.63 -6.73
N LEU A 224 9.20 -22.34 -7.08
CA LEU A 224 10.34 -21.40 -7.07
C LEU A 224 10.73 -21.03 -5.65
N GLU A 225 9.78 -20.78 -4.74
CA GLU A 225 10.05 -20.51 -3.32
C GLU A 225 10.90 -21.64 -2.70
N ARG A 226 10.56 -22.91 -2.96
CA ARG A 226 11.33 -24.05 -2.44
C ARG A 226 12.79 -24.07 -2.92
N THR A 227 13.09 -23.51 -4.09
CA THR A 227 14.50 -23.39 -4.55
C THR A 227 15.31 -22.39 -3.72
N LEU A 228 14.66 -21.42 -3.07
CA LEU A 228 15.32 -20.56 -2.09
C LEU A 228 15.69 -21.35 -0.84
N ARG A 229 14.80 -22.23 -0.36
CA ARG A 229 15.09 -23.16 0.76
C ARG A 229 16.22 -24.12 0.39
N GLN A 230 16.23 -24.62 -0.86
CA GLN A 230 17.33 -25.45 -1.34
C GLN A 230 18.67 -24.71 -1.21
N THR A 231 18.74 -23.49 -1.75
CA THR A 231 19.93 -22.63 -1.66
C THR A 231 20.35 -22.36 -0.21
N GLU A 232 19.40 -22.03 0.64
CA GLU A 232 19.60 -21.68 2.05
C GLU A 232 20.17 -22.86 2.88
N PHE A 233 19.63 -24.07 2.71
CA PHE A 233 19.96 -25.24 3.53
C PHE A 233 21.04 -26.17 2.92
N HIS A 234 21.30 -26.12 1.62
CA HIS A 234 22.36 -26.93 0.99
C HIS A 234 23.61 -26.12 0.65
N GLU A 235 23.47 -24.97 -0.02
CA GLU A 235 24.62 -24.17 -0.46
C GLU A 235 25.10 -23.19 0.61
N SER A 236 24.17 -22.53 1.31
CA SER A 236 24.50 -21.48 2.28
C SER A 236 24.63 -21.97 3.71
N GLN A 237 24.34 -23.24 3.99
CA GLN A 237 24.51 -23.85 5.31
C GLN A 237 25.83 -24.61 5.43
N ASP A 238 26.62 -24.30 6.45
CA ASP A 238 27.88 -25.01 6.70
C ASP A 238 27.70 -26.28 7.56
N ALA A 239 28.81 -27.00 7.74
CA ALA A 239 28.84 -28.24 8.50
C ALA A 239 28.56 -28.06 10.01
N ALA A 240 28.49 -26.85 10.55
CA ALA A 240 28.06 -26.59 11.93
C ALA A 240 26.55 -26.25 12.01
N GLY A 241 25.88 -26.03 10.87
CA GLY A 241 24.49 -25.58 10.82
C GLY A 241 24.32 -24.07 10.70
N ARG A 242 25.41 -23.30 10.64
CA ARG A 242 25.33 -21.85 10.40
C ARG A 242 24.90 -21.59 8.97
N GLN A 243 23.98 -20.66 8.78
CA GLN A 243 23.57 -20.21 7.44
C GLN A 243 24.17 -18.85 7.12
N ALA A 244 24.77 -18.73 5.93
CA ALA A 244 25.11 -17.43 5.36
C ALA A 244 23.82 -16.68 5.04
N PHE A 245 23.61 -15.50 5.64
CA PHE A 245 22.39 -14.73 5.37
C PHE A 245 22.34 -14.13 3.96
N ARG A 246 23.46 -14.20 3.20
CA ARG A 246 23.54 -13.79 1.79
C ARG A 246 24.16 -14.89 0.92
N ALA A 247 23.39 -15.44 -0.01
CA ALA A 247 23.77 -16.48 -0.96
C ALA A 247 24.62 -15.95 -2.13
N ASN A 248 25.54 -16.78 -2.64
CA ASN A 248 26.35 -16.47 -3.81
C ASN A 248 25.54 -16.50 -5.12
N LEU A 249 26.01 -15.73 -6.12
CA LEU A 249 25.58 -15.77 -7.52
C LEU A 249 26.84 -15.86 -8.43
N PRO A 250 26.97 -16.86 -9.30
CA PRO A 250 26.10 -18.03 -9.45
C PRO A 250 25.95 -18.83 -8.16
N ILE A 251 24.78 -19.46 -8.00
CA ILE A 251 24.44 -20.27 -6.81
C ILE A 251 25.47 -21.38 -6.67
N GLN A 252 26.18 -21.39 -5.54
CA GLN A 252 27.22 -22.34 -5.19
C GLN A 252 27.46 -22.31 -3.67
N PRO A 253 28.10 -23.34 -3.09
CA PRO A 253 28.38 -23.39 -1.67
C PRO A 253 29.12 -22.14 -1.13
N GLY A 254 28.80 -21.75 0.10
CA GLY A 254 29.38 -20.59 0.78
C GLY A 254 28.45 -19.37 0.80
N GLY A 255 29.03 -18.18 0.78
CA GLY A 255 28.31 -16.91 0.93
C GLY A 255 29.03 -15.96 1.88
N LEU A 256 28.39 -14.84 2.20
CA LEU A 256 28.94 -13.92 3.21
C LEU A 256 28.96 -14.64 4.57
N ALA A 257 30.16 -14.83 5.14
CA ALA A 257 30.41 -15.61 6.34
C ALA A 257 29.93 -14.93 7.63
N PHE A 258 28.67 -14.55 7.68
CA PHE A 258 28.02 -13.87 8.79
C PHE A 258 26.61 -14.44 8.96
N ASP A 259 26.16 -14.55 10.19
CA ASP A 259 24.91 -15.18 10.61
C ASP A 259 23.93 -14.11 11.11
N ALA A 260 22.70 -14.12 10.59
CA ALA A 260 21.61 -13.25 11.01
C ALA A 260 20.54 -14.08 11.72
N SER A 261 20.23 -13.71 12.96
CA SER A 261 19.34 -14.50 13.84
C SER A 261 17.92 -14.59 13.33
N ASP A 262 17.32 -13.44 12.98
CA ASP A 262 16.01 -13.36 12.34
C ASP A 262 15.98 -14.07 10.98
N GLY A 263 17.03 -13.93 10.18
CA GLY A 263 17.19 -14.57 8.89
C GLY A 263 17.14 -16.11 8.99
N GLN A 264 18.04 -16.69 9.80
CA GLN A 264 18.18 -18.15 9.94
C GLN A 264 16.97 -18.79 10.66
N LEU A 265 16.47 -18.17 11.73
CA LEU A 265 15.25 -18.63 12.43
C LEU A 265 14.00 -18.48 11.54
N GLY A 266 13.93 -17.41 10.75
CA GLY A 266 12.90 -17.24 9.72
C GLY A 266 12.97 -18.30 8.63
N GLY A 267 14.18 -18.68 8.20
CA GLY A 267 14.44 -19.81 7.30
C GLY A 267 13.77 -21.11 7.75
N ILE A 268 13.87 -21.43 9.05
CA ILE A 268 13.24 -22.61 9.66
C ILE A 268 11.71 -22.54 9.59
N MET A 269 11.11 -21.41 9.95
CA MET A 269 9.65 -21.22 9.84
C MET A 269 9.17 -21.32 8.39
N LYS A 270 9.96 -20.81 7.44
CA LYS A 270 9.66 -20.92 6.01
C LYS A 270 9.72 -22.37 5.52
N VAL A 271 10.63 -23.23 6.00
CA VAL A 271 10.58 -24.68 5.68
C VAL A 271 9.25 -25.29 6.11
N TYR A 272 8.77 -24.97 7.33
CA TYR A 272 7.45 -25.42 7.78
C TYR A 272 6.34 -24.90 6.85
N ARG A 273 6.30 -23.59 6.55
CA ARG A 273 5.32 -23.00 5.62
C ARG A 273 5.32 -23.71 4.26
N GLU A 274 6.51 -24.00 3.73
CA GLU A 274 6.68 -24.58 2.41
C GLU A 274 6.21 -26.04 2.39
N TRP A 275 6.44 -26.78 3.48
CA TRP A 275 5.87 -28.11 3.70
C TRP A 275 4.33 -28.05 3.73
N ARG A 276 3.75 -27.12 4.50
CA ARG A 276 2.28 -26.98 4.58
C ARG A 276 1.64 -26.57 3.25
N ILE A 277 2.33 -25.78 2.42
CA ILE A 277 1.84 -25.37 1.08
C ILE A 277 2.05 -26.48 0.04
N PHE A 278 3.15 -27.24 0.13
CA PHE A 278 3.48 -28.27 -0.86
C PHE A 278 2.77 -29.60 -0.57
N GLY A 279 2.59 -29.97 0.69
CA GLY A 279 1.89 -31.19 1.11
C GLY A 279 2.73 -32.47 1.05
N ASP A 280 4.06 -32.36 0.98
CA ASP A 280 4.96 -33.50 0.77
C ASP A 280 5.79 -33.81 2.03
N ASN A 281 5.50 -34.95 2.65
CA ASN A 281 6.21 -35.41 3.86
C ASN A 281 7.58 -35.99 3.55
N ASP A 282 7.85 -36.49 2.34
CA ASP A 282 9.16 -36.99 1.95
C ASP A 282 10.12 -35.81 1.78
N TRP A 283 9.64 -34.70 1.20
CA TRP A 283 10.38 -33.45 1.16
C TRP A 283 10.72 -32.94 2.58
N LEU A 284 9.77 -33.00 3.51
CA LEU A 284 10.04 -32.65 4.90
C LEU A 284 11.11 -33.57 5.52
N ALA A 285 11.02 -34.88 5.28
CA ALA A 285 11.99 -35.85 5.81
C ALA A 285 13.41 -35.60 5.29
N GLU A 286 13.56 -35.18 4.04
CA GLU A 286 14.84 -34.78 3.45
C GLU A 286 15.43 -33.52 4.13
N TYR A 287 14.59 -32.52 4.40
CA TYR A 287 15.04 -31.24 4.96
C TYR A 287 15.21 -31.27 6.49
N TRP A 288 14.49 -32.13 7.20
CA TRP A 288 14.48 -32.14 8.67
C TRP A 288 15.88 -32.21 9.31
N PRO A 289 16.83 -33.06 8.88
CA PRO A 289 18.18 -33.07 9.44
C PRO A 289 18.92 -31.74 9.28
N LEU A 290 18.70 -31.02 8.18
CA LEU A 290 19.31 -29.71 7.92
C LEU A 290 18.70 -28.64 8.81
N VAL A 291 17.37 -28.67 8.97
CA VAL A 291 16.61 -27.80 9.88
C VAL A 291 17.06 -27.98 11.32
N LYS A 292 17.10 -29.22 11.80
CA LYS A 292 17.52 -29.57 13.16
C LYS A 292 18.90 -29.00 13.46
N LYS A 293 19.85 -29.23 12.55
CA LYS A 293 21.23 -28.74 12.67
C LYS A 293 21.32 -27.21 12.69
N SER A 294 20.50 -26.54 11.88
CA SER A 294 20.42 -25.07 11.84
C SER A 294 19.84 -24.49 13.15
N LEU A 295 18.82 -25.13 13.70
CA LEU A 295 18.23 -24.73 14.99
C LEU A 295 19.21 -24.98 16.14
N ASP A 296 19.86 -26.14 16.18
CA ASP A 296 20.85 -26.48 17.22
C ASP A 296 22.03 -25.50 17.21
N TYR A 297 22.49 -25.08 16.02
CA TYR A 297 23.46 -23.99 15.88
C TYR A 297 22.95 -22.69 16.50
N SER A 298 21.73 -22.29 16.17
CA SER A 298 21.09 -21.06 16.66
C SER A 298 20.99 -21.05 18.20
N ILE A 299 20.59 -22.19 18.79
CA ILE A 299 20.54 -22.38 20.25
C ILE A 299 21.95 -22.23 20.84
N ALA A 300 22.94 -22.96 20.32
CA ALA A 300 24.31 -22.91 20.83
C ALA A 300 24.97 -21.53 20.68
N LYS A 301 24.58 -20.77 19.65
CA LYS A 301 25.16 -19.46 19.33
C LYS A 301 24.53 -18.33 20.12
N TRP A 302 23.20 -18.31 20.25
CA TRP A 302 22.45 -17.15 20.75
C TRP A 302 21.73 -17.37 22.08
N ASP A 303 21.40 -18.63 22.42
CA ASP A 303 20.84 -19.03 23.72
C ASP A 303 21.67 -20.16 24.37
N PRO A 304 23.00 -20.03 24.51
CA PRO A 304 23.88 -21.11 25.01
C PRO A 304 23.55 -21.54 26.45
N ARG A 305 22.79 -20.72 27.19
CA ARG A 305 22.35 -20.97 28.56
C ARG A 305 20.96 -21.64 28.64
N HIS A 306 20.32 -21.90 27.49
CA HIS A 306 19.00 -22.54 27.41
C HIS A 306 17.94 -21.81 28.24
N THR A 307 17.96 -20.49 28.17
CA THR A 307 17.08 -19.58 28.89
C THR A 307 15.74 -19.42 28.20
N GLY A 308 15.64 -19.77 26.91
CA GLY A 308 14.45 -19.63 26.08
C GLY A 308 14.35 -18.32 25.31
N LEU A 309 15.34 -17.41 25.42
CA LEU A 309 15.44 -16.20 24.60
C LEU A 309 16.88 -16.02 24.10
N LEU A 310 17.06 -15.25 23.03
CA LEU A 310 18.38 -14.91 22.50
C LEU A 310 19.01 -13.85 23.40
N GLU A 311 20.19 -14.12 23.97
CA GLU A 311 20.85 -13.18 24.90
C GLU A 311 22.21 -12.72 24.38
N GLU A 312 22.95 -13.59 23.69
CA GLU A 312 24.24 -13.25 23.09
C GLU A 312 24.10 -12.24 21.95
N SER A 313 25.20 -11.60 21.56
CA SER A 313 25.21 -10.68 20.41
C SER A 313 24.67 -11.37 19.15
N HIS A 314 23.58 -10.86 18.60
CA HIS A 314 22.91 -11.46 17.46
C HIS A 314 22.54 -10.41 16.40
N HIS A 315 22.96 -10.67 15.16
CA HIS A 315 22.70 -9.81 14.02
C HIS A 315 21.25 -9.92 13.54
N ASN A 316 20.73 -8.86 12.95
CA ASN A 316 19.35 -8.79 12.46
C ASN A 316 19.18 -7.84 11.26
N THR A 317 17.95 -7.74 10.75
CA THR A 317 17.59 -6.94 9.56
C THR A 317 17.94 -5.45 9.61
N TYR A 318 18.31 -4.91 10.77
CA TYR A 318 18.74 -3.52 10.92
C TYR A 318 20.25 -3.33 10.74
N ASP A 319 20.94 -4.32 10.16
CA ASP A 319 22.38 -4.32 9.88
C ASP A 319 23.27 -4.09 11.13
N ILE A 320 22.75 -4.40 12.31
CA ILE A 320 23.42 -4.25 13.60
C ILE A 320 23.22 -5.49 14.46
N ASN A 321 23.91 -5.55 15.60
CA ASN A 321 23.68 -6.60 16.60
C ASN A 321 22.89 -6.06 17.78
N TYR A 322 21.90 -6.81 18.23
CA TYR A 322 21.29 -6.62 19.53
C TYR A 322 22.08 -7.35 20.62
N PHE A 323 22.03 -6.81 21.85
CA PHE A 323 22.71 -7.34 23.03
C PHE A 323 21.69 -7.54 24.16
N GLY A 324 21.50 -8.79 24.58
CA GLY A 324 20.47 -9.18 25.54
C GLY A 324 19.12 -9.51 24.89
N PRO A 325 18.15 -9.99 25.69
CA PRO A 325 16.88 -10.46 25.19
C PRO A 325 15.99 -9.33 24.68
N ASP A 326 15.35 -9.60 23.55
CA ASP A 326 14.56 -8.65 22.80
C ASP A 326 13.36 -9.37 22.16
N SER A 327 12.27 -8.65 21.92
CA SER A 327 11.04 -9.25 21.42
C SER A 327 11.07 -9.50 19.91
N HIS A 328 11.85 -8.73 19.14
CA HIS A 328 11.96 -8.87 17.69
C HIS A 328 12.58 -10.22 17.36
N CYS A 329 13.84 -10.46 17.72
CA CYS A 329 14.48 -11.75 17.43
C CYS A 329 13.97 -12.87 18.35
N GLY A 330 13.54 -12.55 19.58
CA GLY A 330 12.87 -13.51 20.46
C GLY A 330 11.61 -14.12 19.85
N SER A 331 10.79 -13.32 19.15
CA SER A 331 9.59 -13.84 18.46
C SER A 331 9.92 -14.82 17.34
N PHE A 332 11.00 -14.59 16.58
CA PHE A 332 11.50 -15.53 15.59
C PHE A 332 11.93 -16.86 16.22
N TYR A 333 12.61 -16.78 17.37
CA TYR A 333 13.06 -17.97 18.09
C TYR A 333 11.88 -18.83 18.56
N LEU A 334 10.83 -18.23 19.13
CA LEU A 334 9.62 -18.96 19.51
C LEU A 334 8.92 -19.58 18.29
N GLY A 335 8.83 -18.84 17.18
CA GLY A 335 8.25 -19.35 15.94
C GLY A 335 9.04 -20.52 15.34
N ALA A 336 10.36 -20.43 15.30
CA ALA A 336 11.23 -21.50 14.81
C ALA A 336 11.20 -22.76 15.69
N LEU A 337 11.24 -22.59 17.01
CA LEU A 337 11.06 -23.69 17.97
C LEU A 337 9.69 -24.34 17.78
N ALA A 338 8.64 -23.55 17.54
CA ALA A 338 7.32 -24.07 17.34
C ALA A 338 7.17 -24.86 16.04
N ALA A 339 7.70 -24.33 14.94
CA ALA A 339 7.78 -25.02 13.65
C ALA A 339 8.56 -26.33 13.76
N ALA A 340 9.71 -26.32 14.45
CA ALA A 340 10.54 -27.50 14.65
C ALA A 340 9.85 -28.59 15.48
N VAL A 341 9.07 -28.21 16.50
CA VAL A 341 8.27 -29.19 17.27
C VAL A 341 7.24 -29.90 16.38
N GLU A 342 6.54 -29.18 15.51
CA GLU A 342 5.55 -29.78 14.59
C GLU A 342 6.21 -30.67 13.53
N MET A 343 7.30 -30.18 12.91
CA MET A 343 8.05 -30.94 11.91
C MET A 343 8.66 -32.20 12.53
N GLY A 344 9.37 -32.09 13.65
CA GLY A 344 10.01 -33.22 14.32
C GLY A 344 9.01 -34.25 14.83
N ASN A 345 7.84 -33.82 15.32
CA ASN A 345 6.75 -34.72 15.65
C ASN A 345 6.24 -35.53 14.46
N THR A 346 6.11 -34.89 13.31
CA THR A 346 5.65 -35.53 12.07
C THR A 346 6.66 -36.58 11.61
N ILE A 347 7.97 -36.29 11.74
CA ILE A 347 9.05 -37.21 11.39
C ILE A 347 9.28 -38.29 12.47
N GLY A 348 8.86 -38.05 13.71
CA GLY A 348 9.07 -38.96 14.84
C GLY A 348 10.42 -38.79 15.54
N ASP A 349 11.03 -37.60 15.49
CA ASP A 349 12.29 -37.26 16.18
C ASP A 349 12.03 -36.69 17.60
N ASP A 350 13.05 -36.69 18.46
CA ASP A 350 12.98 -36.10 19.79
C ASP A 350 13.05 -34.56 19.72
N VAL A 351 11.99 -33.92 20.18
CA VAL A 351 11.84 -32.46 20.24
C VAL A 351 11.63 -31.93 21.67
N ALA A 352 11.96 -32.72 22.70
CA ALA A 352 11.77 -32.36 24.10
C ALA A 352 12.48 -31.05 24.48
N LEU A 353 13.73 -30.87 24.04
CA LEU A 353 14.49 -29.64 24.27
C LEU A 353 13.78 -28.43 23.65
N TYR A 354 13.32 -28.54 22.39
CA TYR A 354 12.66 -27.45 21.70
C TYR A 354 11.35 -27.03 22.38
N ARG A 355 10.56 -27.99 22.88
CA ARG A 355 9.37 -27.68 23.70
C ARG A 355 9.75 -26.95 24.98
N GLN A 356 10.77 -27.42 25.69
CA GLN A 356 11.21 -26.81 26.95
C GLN A 356 11.66 -25.36 26.74
N LEU A 357 12.43 -25.10 25.69
CA LEU A 357 12.89 -23.76 25.33
C LEU A 357 11.73 -22.85 24.92
N LEU A 358 10.79 -23.35 24.12
CA LEU A 358 9.59 -22.62 23.72
C LEU A 358 8.76 -22.20 24.93
N ASP A 359 8.53 -23.11 25.87
CA ASP A 359 7.76 -22.83 27.09
C ASP A 359 8.44 -21.81 28.00
N LYS A 360 9.78 -21.89 28.13
CA LYS A 360 10.57 -20.89 28.86
C LYS A 360 10.51 -19.53 28.17
N GLY A 361 10.75 -19.51 26.87
CA GLY A 361 10.79 -18.31 26.04
C GLY A 361 9.46 -17.56 26.05
N ARG A 362 8.33 -18.25 25.90
CA ARG A 362 7.00 -17.66 26.06
C ARG A 362 6.85 -16.95 27.40
N ARG A 363 7.15 -17.65 28.51
CA ARG A 363 7.01 -17.08 29.87
C ARG A 363 7.87 -15.83 30.02
N ARG A 364 9.14 -15.89 29.62
CA ARG A 364 10.07 -14.75 29.73
C ARG A 364 9.68 -13.58 28.85
N MET A 365 9.29 -13.82 27.60
CA MET A 365 8.82 -12.76 26.70
C MET A 365 7.60 -12.04 27.29
N GLU A 366 6.68 -12.81 27.90
CA GLU A 366 5.47 -12.28 28.51
C GLU A 366 5.67 -11.57 29.85
N SER A 367 6.66 -11.97 30.66
CA SER A 367 6.89 -11.42 32.01
C SER A 367 8.01 -10.39 32.10
N GLU A 368 9.04 -10.52 31.25
CA GLU A 368 10.24 -9.67 31.30
C GLU A 368 10.23 -8.62 30.18
N LEU A 369 9.76 -8.98 28.98
CA LEU A 369 9.83 -8.09 27.82
C LEU A 369 8.54 -7.29 27.57
N PHE A 370 7.42 -7.64 28.18
CA PHE A 370 6.18 -6.87 28.04
C PHE A 370 6.08 -5.78 29.13
N ASN A 371 6.07 -4.51 28.74
CA ASN A 371 6.11 -3.38 29.67
C ASN A 371 4.72 -2.93 30.19
N GLY A 372 3.69 -3.76 29.98
CA GLY A 372 2.29 -3.45 30.26
C GLY A 372 1.51 -2.88 29.06
N GLU A 373 2.17 -2.51 27.96
CA GLU A 373 1.52 -2.00 26.75
C GLU A 373 2.13 -2.60 25.48
N TYR A 374 3.45 -2.66 25.38
CA TYR A 374 4.19 -3.18 24.22
C TYR A 374 5.46 -3.93 24.66
N PHE A 375 6.00 -4.76 23.78
CA PHE A 375 7.24 -5.49 24.02
C PHE A 375 8.49 -4.62 23.80
N ILE A 376 9.54 -4.85 24.59
CA ILE A 376 10.78 -4.07 24.62
C ILE A 376 12.02 -4.97 24.51
N GLN A 377 13.19 -4.33 24.53
CA GLN A 377 14.49 -4.96 24.69
C GLN A 377 15.09 -4.70 26.08
N ILE A 378 15.68 -5.73 26.68
CA ILE A 378 16.55 -5.60 27.85
C ILE A 378 18.01 -5.61 27.37
N VAL A 379 18.64 -4.43 27.39
CA VAL A 379 20.01 -4.27 26.91
C VAL A 379 21.01 -4.79 27.94
N MET A 380 21.85 -5.75 27.54
CA MET A 380 22.91 -6.32 28.38
C MET A 380 24.29 -5.77 28.01
N LYS A 381 25.09 -5.43 29.02
CA LYS A 381 26.49 -4.98 28.85
C LYS A 381 27.51 -6.06 29.16
N ASP A 382 27.22 -6.82 30.21
CA ASP A 382 28.08 -7.82 30.82
C ASP A 382 27.36 -9.17 30.89
N GLY A 383 28.13 -10.23 31.16
CA GLY A 383 27.59 -11.58 31.28
C GLY A 383 27.25 -12.23 29.94
N LEU A 384 27.76 -11.72 28.83
CA LEU A 384 27.69 -12.32 27.50
C LEU A 384 29.05 -12.93 27.14
N THR A 385 29.06 -13.86 26.18
CA THR A 385 30.30 -14.41 25.61
C THR A 385 31.14 -13.30 24.98
N GLN A 386 30.48 -12.34 24.32
CA GLN A 386 31.10 -11.11 23.85
C GLN A 386 30.45 -9.90 24.55
N ASN A 387 31.07 -9.43 25.63
CA ASN A 387 30.61 -8.25 26.36
C ASN A 387 30.79 -6.95 25.55
N PHE A 388 30.09 -5.90 25.99
CA PHE A 388 30.19 -4.57 25.42
C PHE A 388 31.61 -4.01 25.54
N SER A 389 32.17 -3.58 24.41
CA SER A 389 33.44 -2.86 24.36
C SER A 389 33.19 -1.34 24.34
N PRO A 390 33.59 -0.60 25.40
CA PRO A 390 33.37 0.85 25.46
C PRO A 390 34.21 1.60 24.42
N LEU A 391 33.68 2.73 23.95
CA LEU A 391 34.41 3.72 23.17
C LEU A 391 35.57 4.30 23.96
N ASN A 392 36.66 4.68 23.27
CA ASN A 392 37.75 5.42 23.88
C ASN A 392 37.48 6.93 23.82
N PRO A 393 37.10 7.62 24.93
CA PRO A 393 36.78 9.05 24.89
C PRO A 393 37.98 9.90 24.50
N LYS A 394 39.21 9.46 24.79
CA LYS A 394 40.44 10.17 24.43
C LYS A 394 40.72 10.15 22.93
N ALA A 395 40.11 9.22 22.19
CA ALA A 395 40.21 9.17 20.73
C ALA A 395 39.29 10.20 20.05
N GLN A 396 38.39 10.86 20.80
CA GLN A 396 37.52 11.91 20.28
C GLN A 396 38.10 13.30 20.50
N SER A 397 37.69 14.24 19.64
CA SER A 397 37.91 15.67 19.89
C SER A 397 37.25 16.10 21.20
N GLU A 398 37.77 17.16 21.82
CA GLU A 398 37.28 17.66 23.12
C GLU A 398 35.76 17.85 23.17
N ALA A 399 35.16 18.38 22.09
CA ALA A 399 33.72 18.61 21.99
C ALA A 399 32.85 17.34 22.07
N TYR A 400 33.40 16.16 21.74
CA TYR A 400 32.66 14.88 21.67
C TYR A 400 33.04 13.89 22.79
N ARG A 401 33.90 14.28 23.73
CA ARG A 401 34.31 13.39 24.83
C ARG A 401 33.15 13.01 25.74
N SER A 402 32.35 14.00 26.15
CA SER A 402 31.16 13.79 26.99
C SER A 402 30.12 12.90 26.30
N ILE A 403 29.99 13.00 24.98
CA ILE A 403 29.12 12.12 24.18
C ILE A 403 29.62 10.68 24.23
N SER A 404 30.93 10.43 24.10
CA SER A 404 31.47 9.07 24.20
C SER A 404 31.33 8.46 25.59
N GLU A 405 31.52 9.26 26.64
CA GLU A 405 31.29 8.85 28.03
C GLU A 405 29.83 8.49 28.27
N GLU A 406 28.90 9.29 27.74
CA GLU A 406 27.47 9.03 27.81
C GLU A 406 27.08 7.74 27.07
N VAL A 407 27.61 7.52 25.86
CA VAL A 407 27.39 6.27 25.11
C VAL A 407 27.88 5.07 25.93
N ASN A 408 29.07 5.15 26.53
CA ASN A 408 29.59 4.07 27.37
C ASN A 408 28.72 3.81 28.61
N ARG A 409 28.14 4.88 29.19
CA ARG A 409 27.20 4.78 30.30
C ARG A 409 25.88 4.13 29.88
N GLN A 410 25.40 4.33 28.65
CA GLN A 410 24.19 3.69 28.13
C GLN A 410 24.44 2.22 27.76
N GLY A 411 25.64 1.88 27.27
CA GLY A 411 26.03 0.51 26.91
C GLY A 411 26.22 0.34 25.40
N PRO A 412 25.97 -0.86 24.84
CA PRO A 412 26.00 -1.11 23.40
C PRO A 412 25.22 -0.05 22.62
N LYS A 413 25.83 0.42 21.53
CA LYS A 413 25.18 1.31 20.56
C LYS A 413 24.14 0.54 19.75
N TYR A 414 23.23 1.26 19.09
CA TYR A 414 22.30 0.72 18.11
C TYR A 414 21.26 -0.25 18.68
N GLN A 415 20.81 0.03 19.90
CA GLN A 415 19.76 -0.73 20.57
C GLN A 415 18.44 0.06 20.54
N TYR A 416 17.29 -0.60 20.73
CA TYR A 416 16.02 0.09 20.89
C TYR A 416 15.56 0.21 22.34
N GLY A 417 16.02 -0.69 23.23
CA GLY A 417 15.74 -0.61 24.66
C GLY A 417 14.23 -0.52 24.94
N SER A 418 13.79 0.56 25.60
CA SER A 418 12.39 0.82 25.93
C SER A 418 11.51 1.30 24.75
N GLY A 419 12.06 1.35 23.53
CA GLY A 419 11.38 1.81 22.34
C GLY A 419 10.23 0.90 21.91
N CYS A 420 9.19 1.50 21.36
CA CYS A 420 8.09 0.82 20.68
C CYS A 420 8.52 0.52 19.24
N LEU A 421 9.07 -0.66 19.02
CA LEU A 421 9.57 -1.13 17.72
C LEU A 421 8.40 -1.66 16.86
N ALA A 422 8.25 -1.16 15.63
CA ALA A 422 7.11 -1.43 14.77
C ALA A 422 6.98 -2.92 14.39
N ASP A 423 8.08 -3.54 13.99
CA ASP A 423 8.17 -4.97 13.69
C ASP A 423 8.57 -5.80 14.92
N GLY A 424 8.41 -5.26 16.14
CA GLY A 424 8.95 -5.83 17.38
C GLY A 424 8.45 -7.23 17.76
N VAL A 425 7.47 -7.78 17.04
CA VAL A 425 6.95 -9.16 17.18
C VAL A 425 6.82 -9.87 15.82
N LEU A 426 7.65 -9.51 14.84
CA LEU A 426 7.60 -10.02 13.46
C LEU A 426 7.58 -11.54 13.35
N GLY A 427 8.35 -12.26 14.17
CA GLY A 427 8.36 -13.72 14.15
C GLY A 427 7.01 -14.34 14.51
N LEU A 428 6.19 -13.66 15.35
CA LEU A 428 4.83 -14.11 15.64
C LEU A 428 3.92 -13.96 14.41
N TRP A 429 4.10 -12.89 13.63
CA TRP A 429 3.38 -12.71 12.37
C TRP A 429 3.74 -13.78 11.35
N ILE A 430 5.02 -14.10 11.18
CA ILE A 430 5.46 -15.16 10.26
C ILE A 430 4.89 -16.51 10.68
N ALA A 431 4.93 -16.83 11.98
CA ALA A 431 4.34 -18.05 12.51
C ALA A 431 2.82 -18.14 12.20
N ALA A 432 2.08 -17.04 12.38
CA ALA A 432 0.66 -16.97 12.05
C ALA A 432 0.41 -17.11 10.54
N ALA A 433 1.18 -16.40 9.70
CA ALA A 433 1.12 -16.51 8.25
C ALA A 433 1.39 -17.94 7.76
N ALA A 434 2.35 -18.63 8.38
CA ALA A 434 2.69 -20.02 8.10
C ALA A 434 1.64 -21.04 8.58
N GLY A 435 0.64 -20.62 9.37
CA GLY A 435 -0.42 -21.49 9.88
C GLY A 435 -0.05 -22.28 11.14
N ILE A 436 0.85 -21.76 11.97
CA ILE A 436 1.13 -22.33 13.30
C ILE A 436 -0.06 -22.00 14.22
N ASP A 437 -0.97 -22.96 14.40
CA ASP A 437 -2.30 -22.76 15.02
C ASP A 437 -2.28 -22.44 16.53
N ARG A 438 -1.16 -22.67 17.21
CA ARG A 438 -1.06 -22.40 18.66
C ARG A 438 -0.60 -20.97 18.95
N PRO A 439 -1.21 -20.27 19.92
CA PRO A 439 -0.66 -19.02 20.43
C PRO A 439 0.73 -19.22 21.04
N LEU A 440 1.74 -18.59 20.45
CA LEU A 440 3.12 -18.63 20.95
C LEU A 440 3.33 -17.70 22.16
N VAL A 441 2.53 -16.64 22.22
CA VAL A 441 2.47 -15.61 23.26
C VAL A 441 1.00 -15.25 23.45
N ASP A 442 0.62 -14.78 24.64
CA ASP A 442 -0.71 -14.24 24.93
C ASP A 442 -1.21 -13.29 23.82
N PRO A 443 -2.28 -13.66 23.08
CA PRO A 443 -2.83 -12.84 22.00
C PRO A 443 -3.26 -11.44 22.43
N ALA A 444 -3.64 -11.24 23.69
CA ALA A 444 -4.01 -9.92 24.21
C ALA A 444 -2.78 -9.00 24.28
N LYS A 445 -1.62 -9.53 24.66
CA LYS A 445 -0.35 -8.77 24.69
C LYS A 445 0.16 -8.45 23.30
N VAL A 446 0.02 -9.38 22.35
CA VAL A 446 0.35 -9.14 20.94
C VAL A 446 -0.55 -8.04 20.36
N ARG A 447 -1.87 -8.14 20.57
CA ARG A 447 -2.82 -7.10 20.18
C ARG A 447 -2.50 -5.75 20.82
N SER A 448 -2.17 -5.73 22.10
CA SER A 448 -1.75 -4.51 22.82
C SER A 448 -0.51 -3.88 22.19
N HIS A 449 0.53 -4.68 21.90
CA HIS A 449 1.74 -4.20 21.24
C HIS A 449 1.43 -3.60 19.86
N LEU A 450 0.63 -4.28 19.02
CA LEU A 450 0.28 -3.79 17.70
C LEU A 450 -0.52 -2.48 17.75
N LEU A 451 -1.46 -2.34 18.68
CA LEU A 451 -2.20 -1.09 18.89
C LEU A 451 -1.30 0.02 19.43
N ALA A 452 -0.28 -0.31 20.22
CA ALA A 452 0.72 0.65 20.67
C ALA A 452 1.60 1.13 19.49
N VAL A 453 2.02 0.23 18.61
CA VAL A 453 2.73 0.57 17.36
C VAL A 453 1.86 1.51 16.52
N TYR A 454 0.59 1.17 16.27
CA TYR A 454 -0.32 2.07 15.55
C TYR A 454 -0.41 3.46 16.21
N ARG A 455 -0.58 3.52 17.54
CA ARG A 455 -0.75 4.77 18.28
C ARG A 455 0.50 5.65 18.28
N HIS A 456 1.68 5.05 18.49
CA HIS A 456 2.91 5.78 18.78
C HIS A 456 3.79 5.95 17.55
N ASN A 457 3.73 5.02 16.59
CA ASN A 457 4.63 5.00 15.43
C ASN A 457 3.99 5.58 14.16
N LEU A 458 2.66 5.58 14.03
CA LEU A 458 2.00 6.13 12.84
C LEU A 458 1.94 7.65 12.93
N ASN A 459 2.71 8.33 12.08
CA ASN A 459 2.66 9.77 11.92
C ASN A 459 1.99 10.13 10.59
N ARG A 460 1.12 11.15 10.58
CA ARG A 460 0.39 11.63 9.38
C ARG A 460 1.07 12.77 8.66
N ASP A 461 2.02 13.41 9.32
CA ASP A 461 2.76 14.54 8.78
C ASP A 461 4.18 14.48 9.34
N LEU A 462 5.13 14.13 8.47
CA LEU A 462 6.54 14.01 8.80
C LEU A 462 7.30 15.35 8.65
N SER A 463 6.61 16.48 8.42
CA SER A 463 7.26 17.79 8.23
C SER A 463 8.05 18.24 9.47
N ALA A 464 7.62 17.80 10.65
CA ALA A 464 8.30 18.06 11.92
C ALA A 464 9.18 16.89 12.40
N HIS A 465 9.23 15.78 11.65
CA HIS A 465 10.01 14.59 12.02
C HIS A 465 11.40 14.64 11.39
N ALA A 466 12.43 14.72 12.23
CA ALA A 466 13.81 14.68 11.77
C ALA A 466 14.23 13.24 11.47
N ASN A 467 14.49 12.94 10.20
CA ASN A 467 15.10 11.67 9.78
C ASN A 467 16.53 11.93 9.25
N PRO A 468 17.58 11.69 10.05
CA PRO A 468 18.97 11.88 9.64
C PRO A 468 19.53 10.73 8.77
N GLN A 469 18.68 9.76 8.41
CA GLN A 469 19.05 8.52 7.73
C GLN A 469 18.63 8.60 6.26
N ARG A 470 17.61 7.85 5.82
CA ARG A 470 17.07 7.92 4.45
C ARG A 470 15.64 8.50 4.46
N PRO A 471 15.50 9.84 4.45
CA PRO A 471 14.19 10.48 4.57
C PRO A 471 13.27 10.26 3.37
N THR A 472 13.78 9.91 2.19
CA THR A 472 12.96 9.91 0.96
C THR A 472 11.88 8.82 0.93
N PHE A 473 11.96 7.80 1.80
CA PHE A 473 10.94 6.76 1.93
C PHE A 473 9.59 7.32 2.42
N ALA A 474 9.63 8.33 3.29
CA ALA A 474 8.49 9.14 3.70
C ALA A 474 8.99 10.48 4.26
N MET A 475 8.55 11.62 3.70
CA MET A 475 9.02 12.95 4.09
C MET A 475 7.99 14.06 3.87
N GLY A 476 8.18 15.19 4.56
CA GLY A 476 7.32 16.36 4.39
C GLY A 476 5.89 16.08 4.88
N ASP A 477 4.89 16.48 4.09
CA ASP A 477 3.47 16.31 4.40
C ASP A 477 2.97 14.85 4.25
N GLU A 478 3.88 13.90 4.05
CA GLU A 478 3.58 12.48 3.94
C GLU A 478 3.42 11.85 5.32
N GLY A 479 2.53 10.85 5.39
CA GLY A 479 2.45 9.96 6.54
C GLY A 479 3.32 8.72 6.38
N GLY A 480 3.65 8.09 7.51
CA GLY A 480 4.38 6.83 7.55
C GLY A 480 4.37 6.21 8.95
N LEU A 481 4.52 4.89 9.01
CA LEU A 481 4.75 4.17 10.26
C LEU A 481 6.26 4.16 10.57
N LEU A 482 6.67 4.93 11.56
CA LEU A 482 8.07 5.02 11.99
C LEU A 482 8.56 3.69 12.56
N LEU A 483 9.80 3.30 12.25
CA LEU A 483 10.34 2.01 12.71
C LEU A 483 10.38 1.92 14.24
N CYS A 484 10.74 2.99 14.95
CA CYS A 484 10.70 2.97 16.41
C CYS A 484 10.46 4.34 17.02
N THR A 485 9.66 4.36 18.09
CA THR A 485 9.40 5.56 18.88
C THR A 485 9.62 5.30 20.37
N TRP A 486 9.82 6.35 21.17
CA TRP A 486 10.04 6.24 22.61
C TRP A 486 8.97 7.02 23.39
N PRO A 487 7.71 6.56 23.38
CA PRO A 487 6.59 7.28 23.98
C PRO A 487 6.74 7.47 25.50
N ARG A 488 7.52 6.61 26.15
CA ARG A 488 7.85 6.68 27.58
C ARG A 488 9.23 7.33 27.86
N GLY A 489 9.81 7.98 26.85
CA GLY A 489 11.19 8.48 26.90
C GLY A 489 12.23 7.35 26.84
N GLY A 490 13.50 7.73 27.06
CA GLY A 490 14.61 6.77 27.05
C GLY A 490 15.17 6.43 25.67
N LYS A 491 14.92 7.26 24.64
CA LYS A 491 15.60 7.12 23.33
C LYS A 491 17.13 7.13 23.58
N PRO A 492 17.85 6.05 23.21
CA PRO A 492 19.30 6.04 23.34
C PRO A 492 19.92 7.20 22.55
N LEU A 493 21.10 7.67 22.98
CA LEU A 493 21.80 8.73 22.26
C LEU A 493 22.19 8.28 20.84
N LEU A 494 22.47 6.99 20.68
CA LEU A 494 22.72 6.32 19.41
C LEU A 494 21.77 5.11 19.29
N PRO A 495 20.49 5.34 18.92
CA PRO A 495 19.53 4.26 18.70
C PRO A 495 19.93 3.43 17.48
N PHE A 496 19.23 2.33 17.19
CA PHE A 496 19.52 1.56 15.97
C PHE A 496 19.38 2.44 14.71
N VAL A 497 20.19 2.10 13.70
CA VAL A 497 20.59 3.00 12.60
C VAL A 497 19.42 3.50 11.76
N TYR A 498 18.30 2.78 11.71
CA TYR A 498 17.16 3.09 10.84
C TYR A 498 15.90 3.52 11.61
N SER A 499 16.04 3.82 12.91
CA SER A 499 14.90 4.02 13.82
C SER A 499 13.92 5.14 13.43
N ASP A 500 14.35 6.09 12.60
CA ASP A 500 13.58 7.26 12.22
C ASP A 500 12.99 7.14 10.78
N GLU A 501 13.16 5.99 10.11
CA GLU A 501 12.61 5.70 8.78
C GLU A 501 11.18 5.11 8.82
N ALA A 502 10.54 5.00 7.65
CA ALA A 502 9.29 4.26 7.45
C ALA A 502 9.46 3.30 6.26
N TRP A 503 9.25 2.00 6.49
CA TRP A 503 9.49 0.93 5.49
C TRP A 503 8.17 0.29 5.07
N THR A 504 7.85 0.28 3.78
CA THR A 504 6.56 -0.21 3.29
C THR A 504 6.33 -1.69 3.60
N GLY A 505 7.40 -2.50 3.58
CA GLY A 505 7.29 -3.90 3.96
C GLY A 505 6.89 -4.11 5.43
N ILE A 506 7.40 -3.27 6.34
CA ILE A 506 7.00 -3.30 7.75
C ILE A 506 5.59 -2.74 7.94
N GLU A 507 5.22 -1.69 7.21
CA GLU A 507 3.86 -1.14 7.25
C GLU A 507 2.80 -2.17 6.88
N TYR A 508 3.00 -2.93 5.79
CA TYR A 508 2.09 -4.01 5.42
C TYR A 508 2.12 -5.19 6.37
N GLN A 509 3.28 -5.51 6.92
CA GLN A 509 3.40 -6.54 7.94
C GLN A 509 2.60 -6.17 9.19
N VAL A 510 2.79 -4.97 9.74
CA VAL A 510 2.05 -4.50 10.92
C VAL A 510 0.56 -4.42 10.62
N ALA A 511 0.18 -3.89 9.46
CA ALA A 511 -1.22 -3.80 9.05
C ALA A 511 -1.89 -5.17 8.97
N SER A 512 -1.27 -6.16 8.31
CA SER A 512 -1.81 -7.52 8.24
C SER A 512 -1.84 -8.20 9.61
N HIS A 513 -0.86 -7.97 10.47
CA HIS A 513 -0.84 -8.52 11.83
C HIS A 513 -1.95 -7.91 12.70
N LEU A 514 -2.20 -6.60 12.62
CA LEU A 514 -3.34 -5.94 13.24
C LEU A 514 -4.66 -6.57 12.80
N MET A 515 -4.83 -6.79 11.49
CA MET A 515 -6.02 -7.44 10.94
C MET A 515 -6.20 -8.86 11.48
N MET A 516 -5.14 -9.68 11.54
CA MET A 516 -5.20 -11.03 12.13
C MET A 516 -5.73 -11.02 13.58
N HIS A 517 -5.43 -9.96 14.34
CA HIS A 517 -5.88 -9.72 15.71
C HIS A 517 -7.18 -8.90 15.84
N GLY A 518 -7.92 -8.71 14.73
CA GLY A 518 -9.23 -8.05 14.71
C GLY A 518 -9.19 -6.51 14.71
N CYS A 519 -8.01 -5.90 14.63
CA CYS A 519 -7.83 -4.45 14.53
C CYS A 519 -7.83 -4.01 13.05
N VAL A 520 -8.94 -4.28 12.35
CA VAL A 520 -9.03 -4.11 10.88
C VAL A 520 -8.90 -2.65 10.47
N GLN A 521 -9.54 -1.73 11.19
CA GLN A 521 -9.55 -0.31 10.82
C GLN A 521 -8.16 0.30 10.95
N GLU A 522 -7.44 -0.02 12.01
CA GLU A 522 -6.06 0.40 12.23
C GLU A 522 -5.13 -0.15 11.15
N GLY A 523 -5.32 -1.41 10.75
CA GLY A 523 -4.60 -2.01 9.64
C GLY A 523 -4.86 -1.29 8.30
N LEU A 524 -6.13 -1.08 7.93
CA LEU A 524 -6.51 -0.37 6.70
C LEU A 524 -5.98 1.06 6.66
N ASP A 525 -5.90 1.70 7.82
CA ASP A 525 -5.41 3.06 7.96
C ASP A 525 -3.89 3.17 7.70
N ILE A 526 -3.10 2.19 8.17
CA ILE A 526 -1.68 2.07 7.80
C ILE A 526 -1.54 1.84 6.29
N VAL A 527 -2.34 0.92 5.72
CA VAL A 527 -2.32 0.65 4.26
C VAL A 527 -2.60 1.93 3.47
N ARG A 528 -3.69 2.65 3.79
CA ARG A 528 -4.03 3.92 3.13
C ARG A 528 -2.91 4.94 3.25
N THR A 529 -2.32 5.08 4.44
CA THR A 529 -1.20 6.00 4.67
C THR A 529 -0.01 5.65 3.78
N ALA A 530 0.36 4.37 3.71
CA ALA A 530 1.45 3.93 2.86
C ALA A 530 1.16 4.18 1.37
N ARG A 531 -0.06 3.85 0.90
CA ARG A 531 -0.47 3.98 -0.50
C ARG A 531 -0.58 5.43 -0.98
N LEU A 532 -0.91 6.39 -0.11
CA LEU A 532 -0.94 7.82 -0.46
C LEU A 532 0.43 8.38 -0.92
N ARG A 533 1.55 7.70 -0.59
CA ARG A 533 2.88 8.06 -1.11
C ARG A 533 3.10 7.65 -2.56
N TYR A 534 2.27 6.76 -3.09
CA TYR A 534 2.41 6.06 -4.37
C TYR A 534 1.18 6.24 -5.28
N ASP A 535 0.62 7.46 -5.30
CA ASP A 535 -0.59 7.83 -6.04
C ASP A 535 -0.37 8.12 -7.54
N GLY A 536 0.87 7.99 -8.04
CA GLY A 536 1.25 8.32 -9.41
C GLY A 536 1.64 9.79 -9.63
N VAL A 537 1.37 10.68 -8.68
CA VAL A 537 1.84 12.06 -8.67
C VAL A 537 3.11 12.17 -7.85
N ARG A 538 3.11 11.64 -6.62
CA ARG A 538 4.27 11.65 -5.71
C ARG A 538 5.30 10.59 -6.11
N ARG A 539 4.86 9.34 -6.31
CA ARG A 539 5.71 8.21 -6.69
C ARG A 539 4.96 7.23 -7.60
N ASN A 540 5.72 6.42 -8.33
CA ASN A 540 5.20 5.37 -9.19
C ASN A 540 4.40 4.32 -8.37
N PRO A 541 3.11 4.08 -8.67
CA PRO A 541 2.24 3.17 -7.91
C PRO A 541 2.74 1.73 -7.85
N PHE A 542 3.56 1.32 -8.82
CA PHE A 542 4.07 -0.03 -9.01
C PHE A 542 5.54 -0.20 -8.59
N ASN A 543 6.10 0.78 -7.88
CA ASN A 543 7.49 0.76 -7.46
C ASN A 543 7.65 1.32 -6.05
N GLU A 544 7.20 0.54 -5.08
CA GLU A 544 7.54 0.81 -3.70
C GLU A 544 9.02 0.53 -3.45
N TYR A 545 9.72 1.56 -2.98
CA TYR A 545 11.16 1.53 -2.85
C TYR A 545 11.58 1.69 -1.39
N GLU A 546 12.62 0.94 -1.00
CA GLU A 546 13.38 1.12 0.23
C GLU A 546 14.85 1.32 -0.18
N CYS A 547 15.74 0.38 0.13
CA CYS A 547 17.11 0.38 -0.36
C CYS A 547 17.18 -0.06 -1.85
N GLY A 548 16.44 0.63 -2.72
CA GLY A 548 16.27 0.32 -4.15
C GLY A 548 14.80 0.17 -4.56
N HIS A 549 14.58 0.18 -5.87
CA HIS A 549 13.30 -0.09 -6.55
C HIS A 549 12.87 -1.55 -6.41
N TRP A 550 11.56 -1.79 -6.56
CA TRP A 550 10.92 -3.10 -6.46
C TRP A 550 11.46 -3.90 -5.27
N TYR A 551 11.43 -3.26 -4.10
CA TYR A 551 12.09 -3.79 -2.92
C TYR A 551 11.27 -4.95 -2.33
N ALA A 552 11.91 -6.10 -2.15
CA ALA A 552 11.26 -7.39 -1.87
C ALA A 552 10.39 -7.39 -0.61
N ARG A 553 10.72 -6.54 0.37
CA ARG A 553 9.98 -6.44 1.64
C ARG A 553 8.51 -6.08 1.43
N ALA A 554 8.18 -5.31 0.40
CA ALA A 554 6.81 -4.91 0.09
C ALA A 554 5.91 -6.07 -0.37
N LEU A 555 6.48 -7.25 -0.68
CA LEU A 555 5.72 -8.50 -0.87
C LEU A 555 5.00 -8.98 0.42
N ALA A 556 5.26 -8.33 1.56
CA ALA A 556 4.45 -8.48 2.78
C ALA A 556 2.98 -8.07 2.58
N SER A 557 2.69 -7.19 1.61
CA SER A 557 1.33 -6.79 1.23
C SER A 557 0.41 -7.98 0.95
N TYR A 558 0.92 -9.09 0.40
CA TYR A 558 0.12 -10.29 0.17
C TYR A 558 -0.47 -10.88 1.46
N GLY A 559 0.21 -10.68 2.60
CA GLY A 559 -0.28 -11.07 3.92
C GLY A 559 -1.57 -10.35 4.35
N LEU A 560 -1.91 -9.20 3.74
CA LEU A 560 -3.18 -8.50 4.00
C LEU A 560 -4.40 -9.36 3.63
N LEU A 561 -4.29 -10.19 2.58
CA LEU A 561 -5.37 -11.10 2.17
C LEU A 561 -5.71 -12.04 3.32
N GLN A 562 -4.70 -12.74 3.85
CA GLN A 562 -4.86 -13.64 4.99
C GLN A 562 -5.22 -12.86 6.27
N GLY A 563 -4.68 -11.65 6.47
CA GLY A 563 -4.99 -10.83 7.64
C GLY A 563 -6.47 -10.46 7.76
N LEU A 564 -7.12 -10.13 6.64
CA LEU A 564 -8.56 -9.81 6.63
C LEU A 564 -9.46 -11.03 6.71
N THR A 565 -9.08 -12.11 6.04
CA THR A 565 -9.99 -13.22 5.74
C THR A 565 -9.72 -14.47 6.57
N GLY A 566 -8.52 -14.57 7.18
CA GLY A 566 -7.98 -15.82 7.71
C GLY A 566 -7.79 -16.91 6.65
N LEU A 567 -7.94 -16.57 5.37
CA LEU A 567 -7.98 -17.52 4.27
C LEU A 567 -6.60 -18.14 4.06
N ARG A 568 -6.50 -19.45 4.23
CA ARG A 568 -5.31 -20.24 3.88
C ARG A 568 -5.70 -21.67 3.53
N TYR A 569 -4.89 -22.32 2.71
CA TYR A 569 -5.04 -23.73 2.37
C TYR A 569 -3.81 -24.51 2.84
N ASP A 570 -4.07 -25.64 3.48
CA ASP A 570 -3.07 -26.55 4.00
C ASP A 570 -3.06 -27.83 3.16
N ALA A 571 -1.99 -28.05 2.40
CA ALA A 571 -1.90 -29.16 1.46
C ALA A 571 -1.63 -30.52 2.14
N VAL A 572 -1.02 -30.52 3.33
CA VAL A 572 -0.75 -31.75 4.10
C VAL A 572 -2.05 -32.35 4.61
N SER A 573 -2.88 -31.51 5.22
CA SER A 573 -4.17 -31.89 5.80
C SER A 573 -5.37 -31.68 4.86
N LYS A 574 -5.11 -31.16 3.64
CA LYS A 574 -6.12 -30.79 2.64
C LYS A 574 -7.26 -29.95 3.24
N THR A 575 -6.88 -29.02 4.12
CA THR A 575 -7.83 -28.22 4.89
C THR A 575 -7.86 -26.78 4.40
N LEU A 576 -9.05 -26.29 4.07
CA LEU A 576 -9.31 -24.88 3.82
C LEU A 576 -9.67 -24.19 5.14
N TYR A 577 -8.91 -23.19 5.53
CA TYR A 577 -9.16 -22.38 6.72
C TYR A 577 -9.69 -21.01 6.31
N VAL A 578 -10.71 -20.54 7.03
CA VAL A 578 -11.29 -19.20 6.89
C VAL A 578 -11.56 -18.66 8.28
N ASP A 579 -11.06 -17.48 8.63
CA ASP A 579 -11.28 -16.82 9.92
C ASP A 579 -11.48 -15.32 9.68
N SER A 580 -12.60 -15.00 9.04
CA SER A 580 -12.86 -13.65 8.52
C SER A 580 -13.01 -12.63 9.65
N ARG A 581 -12.31 -11.50 9.47
CA ARG A 581 -12.36 -10.32 10.34
C ARG A 581 -13.25 -9.22 9.78
N ILE A 582 -13.83 -9.44 8.60
CA ILE A 582 -14.65 -8.48 7.86
C ILE A 582 -16.06 -9.01 7.55
N GLY A 583 -16.44 -10.15 8.14
CA GLY A 583 -17.72 -10.82 7.85
C GLY A 583 -17.68 -11.58 6.52
N ASP A 584 -18.79 -11.59 5.80
CA ASP A 584 -18.89 -12.24 4.50
C ASP A 584 -17.93 -11.58 3.50
N PHE A 585 -17.27 -12.40 2.69
CA PHE A 585 -16.34 -11.90 1.68
C PHE A 585 -16.23 -12.84 0.49
N ARG A 586 -15.73 -12.28 -0.61
CA ARG A 586 -15.22 -13.02 -1.75
C ARG A 586 -13.76 -12.62 -1.95
N GLY A 587 -12.85 -13.58 -2.10
CA GLY A 587 -11.42 -13.31 -2.12
C GLY A 587 -10.58 -14.38 -2.79
N PHE A 588 -9.39 -13.98 -3.24
CA PHE A 588 -8.48 -14.82 -4.01
C PHE A 588 -7.73 -15.83 -3.13
N LEU A 589 -7.58 -17.06 -3.62
CA LEU A 589 -6.74 -18.11 -3.04
C LEU A 589 -5.82 -18.69 -4.12
N ALA A 590 -4.53 -18.85 -3.79
CA ALA A 590 -3.57 -19.60 -4.59
C ALA A 590 -2.86 -20.65 -3.74
N ALA A 591 -2.64 -21.82 -4.34
CA ALA A 591 -1.93 -22.96 -3.79
C ALA A 591 -1.06 -23.60 -4.88
N ALA A 592 -0.21 -24.57 -4.50
CA ALA A 592 0.71 -25.21 -5.43
C ALA A 592 0.04 -25.88 -6.64
N GLY A 593 -1.17 -26.42 -6.46
CA GLY A 593 -1.91 -27.10 -7.52
C GLY A 593 -2.79 -26.19 -8.39
N GLY A 594 -3.06 -24.95 -7.99
CA GLY A 594 -4.01 -24.09 -8.68
C GLY A 594 -4.38 -22.81 -7.95
N PHE A 595 -5.29 -22.04 -8.53
CA PHE A 595 -5.86 -20.83 -7.91
C PHE A 595 -7.35 -20.71 -8.17
N GLY A 596 -8.03 -19.95 -7.32
CA GLY A 596 -9.48 -19.80 -7.35
C GLY A 596 -9.96 -18.66 -6.46
N VAL A 597 -11.28 -18.64 -6.28
CA VAL A 597 -11.97 -17.64 -5.45
C VAL A 597 -12.68 -18.38 -4.32
N VAL A 598 -12.51 -17.89 -3.10
CA VAL A 598 -13.25 -18.36 -1.93
C VAL A 598 -14.30 -17.33 -1.58
N GLU A 599 -15.53 -17.80 -1.40
CA GLU A 599 -16.65 -17.02 -0.87
C GLU A 599 -17.00 -17.55 0.52
N LEU A 600 -16.97 -16.66 1.51
CA LEU A 600 -17.59 -16.88 2.81
C LEU A 600 -18.94 -16.16 2.81
N LYS A 601 -20.01 -16.91 2.99
CA LYS A 601 -21.37 -16.37 3.09
C LYS A 601 -22.18 -17.09 4.14
N ASP A 602 -22.80 -16.35 5.06
CA ASP A 602 -23.63 -16.90 6.15
C ASP A 602 -22.91 -18.02 6.94
N GLY A 603 -21.60 -17.83 7.19
CA GLY A 603 -20.75 -18.81 7.89
C GLY A 603 -20.37 -20.05 7.08
N ARG A 604 -20.73 -20.12 5.79
CA ARG A 604 -20.35 -21.19 4.88
C ARG A 604 -19.30 -20.72 3.89
N ALA A 605 -18.15 -21.41 3.87
CA ALA A 605 -17.10 -21.17 2.89
C ALA A 605 -17.24 -22.10 1.68
N THR A 606 -17.11 -21.54 0.47
CA THR A 606 -17.10 -22.29 -0.80
C THR A 606 -15.90 -21.88 -1.64
N LEU A 607 -15.19 -22.85 -2.22
CA LEU A 607 -14.06 -22.62 -3.12
C LEU A 607 -14.47 -22.90 -4.57
N GLU A 608 -14.23 -21.92 -5.43
CA GLU A 608 -14.39 -22.01 -6.88
C GLU A 608 -13.00 -22.00 -7.54
N VAL A 609 -12.53 -23.17 -7.97
CA VAL A 609 -11.22 -23.31 -8.63
C VAL A 609 -11.31 -22.78 -10.05
N ARG A 610 -10.47 -21.79 -10.38
CA ARG A 610 -10.40 -21.12 -11.68
C ARG A 610 -9.35 -21.74 -12.60
N HIS A 611 -8.29 -22.30 -12.01
CA HIS A 611 -7.22 -22.98 -12.72
C HIS A 611 -6.57 -24.03 -11.84
N GLY A 612 -6.22 -25.19 -12.43
CA GLY A 612 -5.57 -26.28 -11.73
C GLY A 612 -6.51 -27.01 -10.77
N GLU A 613 -5.95 -27.56 -9.69
CA GLU A 613 -6.67 -28.35 -8.70
C GLU A 613 -6.25 -27.94 -7.27
N ILE A 614 -7.23 -27.82 -6.38
CA ILE A 614 -7.02 -27.57 -4.95
C ILE A 614 -7.90 -28.58 -4.19
N PRO A 615 -7.37 -29.75 -3.81
CA PRO A 615 -8.17 -30.79 -3.17
C PRO A 615 -8.51 -30.41 -1.72
N VAL A 616 -9.77 -30.04 -1.46
CA VAL A 616 -10.24 -29.71 -0.11
C VAL A 616 -11.02 -30.89 0.45
N GLU A 617 -10.53 -31.49 1.53
CA GLU A 617 -11.21 -32.57 2.27
C GLU A 617 -11.93 -32.05 3.52
N LYS A 618 -11.44 -30.95 4.09
CA LYS A 618 -11.99 -30.32 5.29
C LYS A 618 -12.04 -28.81 5.12
N THR A 619 -13.09 -28.20 5.64
CA THR A 619 -13.17 -26.74 5.77
C THR A 619 -13.34 -26.38 7.23
N VAL A 620 -12.48 -25.48 7.71
CA VAL A 620 -12.53 -24.92 9.05
C VAL A 620 -12.89 -23.45 8.91
N VAL A 621 -14.09 -23.10 9.35
CA VAL A 621 -14.51 -21.70 9.47
C VAL A 621 -14.37 -21.34 10.94
N GLY A 622 -13.58 -20.31 11.23
CA GLY A 622 -13.47 -19.71 12.54
C GLY A 622 -14.85 -19.26 13.04
N PRO A 623 -15.01 -19.05 14.35
CA PRO A 623 -16.27 -18.50 14.85
C PRO A 623 -16.62 -17.26 14.04
N ALA A 624 -17.83 -17.24 13.45
CA ALA A 624 -18.34 -16.03 12.78
C ALA A 624 -18.03 -14.86 13.70
N ALA A 625 -17.51 -13.74 13.16
CA ALA A 625 -17.17 -12.54 13.92
C ALA A 625 -18.38 -12.12 14.76
N GLY A 626 -18.48 -12.71 15.94
CA GLY A 626 -19.68 -12.82 16.72
C GLY A 626 -19.42 -11.97 17.90
N GLN A 627 -19.96 -10.75 17.84
CA GLN A 627 -20.40 -9.95 18.98
C GLN A 627 -19.60 -10.26 20.26
N SER A 628 -18.28 -10.04 20.23
CA SER A 628 -17.48 -10.11 21.44
C SER A 628 -17.70 -8.79 22.18
N HIS A 629 -18.12 -8.90 23.43
CA HIS A 629 -18.39 -7.80 24.33
C HIS A 629 -17.27 -6.77 24.35
N ALA A 630 -17.46 -5.68 23.62
CA ALA A 630 -16.85 -4.40 23.94
C ALA A 630 -17.67 -3.77 25.07
N GLU A 631 -17.02 -3.38 26.15
CA GLU A 631 -17.54 -2.29 27.00
C GLU A 631 -17.89 -1.09 26.10
N PRO A 632 -18.96 -0.33 26.40
CA PRO A 632 -19.73 0.39 25.40
C PRO A 632 -18.90 1.48 24.71
N ALA A 633 -18.37 1.15 23.54
CA ALA A 633 -18.02 2.13 22.54
C ALA A 633 -19.32 2.78 22.06
N ALA A 634 -19.32 4.11 21.95
CA ALA A 634 -20.46 4.90 21.51
C ALA A 634 -21.07 4.28 20.24
N GLN A 635 -22.40 4.10 20.26
CA GLN A 635 -23.21 3.59 19.15
C GLN A 635 -22.77 4.25 17.84
N THR A 636 -22.01 3.52 17.01
CA THR A 636 -21.69 3.94 15.65
C THR A 636 -22.94 3.77 14.81
N ASP A 637 -23.32 4.82 14.09
CA ASP A 637 -24.42 4.79 13.12
C ASP A 637 -24.20 3.59 12.17
N PRO A 638 -25.14 2.62 12.09
CA PRO A 638 -24.99 1.45 11.22
C PRO A 638 -24.97 1.79 9.73
N ILE A 639 -25.25 3.04 9.39
CA ILE A 639 -25.22 3.56 8.04
C ILE A 639 -23.79 3.94 7.63
N ASP A 640 -23.30 3.37 6.53
CA ASP A 640 -22.17 3.96 5.80
C ASP A 640 -22.63 5.27 5.13
N HIS A 641 -22.15 6.40 5.63
CA HIS A 641 -22.49 7.71 5.06
C HIS A 641 -21.75 8.02 3.75
N SER A 642 -20.74 7.22 3.36
CA SER A 642 -20.08 7.32 2.06
C SER A 642 -20.88 6.61 0.95
N ASN A 643 -21.71 5.63 1.30
CA ASN A 643 -22.63 4.97 0.38
C ASN A 643 -24.02 5.65 0.40
N LEU A 644 -24.27 6.54 -0.55
CA LEU A 644 -25.56 7.24 -0.64
C LEU A 644 -26.71 6.35 -1.13
N MET A 645 -26.43 5.16 -1.65
CA MET A 645 -27.41 4.28 -2.29
C MET A 645 -27.94 3.17 -1.37
N GLU A 646 -27.82 3.34 -0.05
CA GLU A 646 -28.38 2.43 0.96
C GLU A 646 -29.17 3.20 2.02
N TYR A 647 -30.22 2.60 2.57
CA TYR A 647 -30.98 3.15 3.69
C TYR A 647 -31.26 2.07 4.73
N LEU A 648 -31.39 2.49 6.00
CA LEU A 648 -31.79 1.60 7.09
C LEU A 648 -33.33 1.46 7.09
N SER A 649 -33.87 0.28 6.93
CA SER A 649 -35.31 0.02 7.04
C SER A 649 -35.80 0.16 8.49
N ALA A 650 -37.12 0.24 8.66
CA ALA A 650 -37.74 0.34 10.00
C ALA A 650 -37.43 -0.85 10.92
N ASP A 651 -37.08 -2.01 10.36
CA ASP A 651 -36.65 -3.21 11.08
C ASP A 651 -35.12 -3.32 11.23
N GLY A 652 -34.37 -2.26 10.92
CA GLY A 652 -32.93 -2.16 11.19
C GLY A 652 -32.01 -2.84 10.17
N ARG A 653 -32.49 -3.13 8.95
CA ARG A 653 -31.69 -3.72 7.87
C ARG A 653 -31.21 -2.66 6.89
N LEU A 654 -29.99 -2.78 6.39
CA LEU A 654 -29.52 -1.96 5.27
C LEU A 654 -30.09 -2.50 3.96
N LEU A 655 -30.79 -1.65 3.22
CA LEU A 655 -31.40 -1.96 1.93
C LEU A 655 -30.94 -0.96 0.86
N PRO A 656 -30.74 -1.39 -0.40
CA PRO A 656 -30.37 -0.48 -1.48
C PRO A 656 -31.53 0.45 -1.85
N VAL A 657 -31.22 1.70 -2.18
CA VAL A 657 -32.16 2.67 -2.75
C VAL A 657 -32.47 2.29 -4.19
N ARG A 658 -33.73 1.92 -4.47
CA ARG A 658 -34.19 1.53 -5.82
C ARG A 658 -35.33 2.41 -6.34
N THR A 659 -36.03 3.09 -5.45
CA THR A 659 -37.20 3.92 -5.75
C THR A 659 -37.07 5.33 -5.14
N ALA A 660 -37.94 6.26 -5.58
CA ALA A 660 -38.03 7.58 -4.97
C ALA A 660 -38.47 7.54 -3.50
N GLU A 661 -39.23 6.50 -3.10
CA GLU A 661 -39.65 6.28 -1.72
C GLU A 661 -38.47 5.84 -0.84
N ASP A 662 -37.62 4.93 -1.33
CA ASP A 662 -36.37 4.54 -0.68
C ASP A 662 -35.42 5.74 -0.53
N TRP A 663 -35.31 6.57 -1.58
CA TRP A 663 -34.51 7.79 -1.52
C TRP A 663 -35.05 8.76 -0.48
N SER A 664 -36.37 8.86 -0.33
CA SER A 664 -36.99 9.69 0.70
C SER A 664 -36.66 9.20 2.12
N LEU A 665 -36.55 7.88 2.33
CA LEU A 665 -36.09 7.27 3.58
C LEU A 665 -34.60 7.58 3.83
N ARG A 666 -33.75 7.38 2.81
CA ARG A 666 -32.32 7.70 2.86
C ARG A 666 -32.08 9.17 3.18
N ARG A 667 -32.78 10.08 2.50
CA ARG A 667 -32.68 11.52 2.73
C ARG A 667 -32.96 11.87 4.19
N ARG A 668 -34.02 11.32 4.79
CA ARG A 668 -34.31 11.54 6.22
C ARG A 668 -33.17 11.10 7.13
N GLN A 669 -32.52 9.99 6.81
CA GLN A 669 -31.37 9.49 7.56
C GLN A 669 -30.12 10.35 7.39
N ILE A 670 -29.85 10.83 6.17
CA ILE A 670 -28.78 11.81 5.92
C ILE A 670 -29.00 13.07 6.76
N ILE A 671 -30.22 13.60 6.77
CA ILE A 671 -30.56 14.77 7.61
C ILE A 671 -30.40 14.45 9.09
N SER A 672 -30.86 13.29 9.55
CA SER A 672 -30.68 12.88 10.95
C SER A 672 -29.21 12.76 11.34
N GLY A 673 -28.35 12.21 10.47
CA GLY A 673 -26.91 12.12 10.70
C GLY A 673 -26.25 13.50 10.71
N MET A 674 -26.64 14.37 9.77
CA MET A 674 -26.22 15.77 9.71
C MET A 674 -26.60 16.54 10.98
N GLU A 675 -27.82 16.36 11.50
CA GLU A 675 -28.28 16.98 12.75
C GLU A 675 -27.58 16.41 13.99
N SER A 676 -27.23 15.12 14.01
CA SER A 676 -26.43 14.54 15.10
C SER A 676 -25.03 15.14 15.17
N ALA A 677 -24.41 15.43 14.01
CA ALA A 677 -23.07 15.99 13.95
C ALA A 677 -23.03 17.52 14.16
N MET A 678 -24.02 18.25 13.63
CA MET A 678 -24.00 19.72 13.58
C MET A 678 -24.96 20.38 14.58
N GLY A 679 -25.82 19.59 15.25
CA GLY A 679 -26.93 20.06 16.06
C GLY A 679 -28.25 20.01 15.30
N ARG A 680 -29.37 19.87 16.03
CA ARG A 680 -30.71 19.85 15.44
C ARG A 680 -31.05 21.19 14.79
N LEU A 681 -31.71 21.14 13.63
CA LEU A 681 -32.26 22.33 13.00
C LEU A 681 -33.43 22.86 13.86
N PRO A 682 -33.41 24.14 14.27
CA PRO A 682 -34.54 24.70 15.00
C PRO A 682 -35.81 24.76 14.15
N ASP A 683 -36.95 24.58 14.81
CA ASP A 683 -38.25 24.73 14.14
C ASP A 683 -38.42 26.17 13.61
N ARG A 684 -38.80 26.25 12.32
CA ARG A 684 -39.06 27.50 11.59
C ARG A 684 -40.47 27.58 11.02
N ALA A 685 -41.32 26.56 11.22
CA ALA A 685 -42.62 26.44 10.57
C ALA A 685 -43.56 27.62 10.87
N ASN A 686 -43.39 28.25 12.03
CA ASN A 686 -44.22 29.37 12.50
C ASN A 686 -43.55 30.76 12.35
N LEU A 687 -42.41 30.86 11.65
CA LEU A 687 -41.76 32.15 11.43
C LEU A 687 -42.36 32.87 10.22
N PRO A 688 -42.68 34.18 10.31
CA PRO A 688 -43.17 34.95 9.18
C PRO A 688 -42.09 35.09 8.10
N ALA A 689 -42.46 35.60 6.92
CA ALA A 689 -41.49 36.01 5.92
C ALA A 689 -40.48 37.02 6.54
N PRO A 690 -39.17 36.89 6.29
CA PRO A 690 -38.18 37.77 6.89
C PRO A 690 -38.45 39.25 6.60
N GLU A 691 -38.51 40.06 7.65
CA GLU A 691 -38.49 41.52 7.50
C GLU A 691 -37.15 41.95 6.90
N THR A 692 -37.17 42.97 6.03
CA THR A 692 -35.94 43.52 5.42
C THR A 692 -35.78 45.00 5.75
N LYS A 693 -34.55 45.38 6.11
CA LYS A 693 -34.15 46.78 6.30
C LYS A 693 -33.17 47.16 5.20
N LEU A 694 -33.54 48.17 4.41
CA LEU A 694 -32.65 48.75 3.42
C LEU A 694 -31.58 49.60 4.12
N VAL A 695 -30.31 49.34 3.82
CA VAL A 695 -29.17 50.12 4.29
C VAL A 695 -28.74 51.10 3.20
N VAL A 696 -28.47 50.60 1.98
CA VAL A 696 -28.05 51.40 0.84
C VAL A 696 -28.70 50.88 -0.43
N ARG A 697 -29.09 51.80 -1.33
CA ARG A 697 -29.51 51.49 -2.70
C ARG A 697 -28.53 52.12 -3.67
N THR A 698 -28.02 51.32 -4.60
CA THR A 698 -27.10 51.76 -5.67
C THR A 698 -27.65 51.35 -7.02
N GLU A 699 -27.74 52.30 -7.95
CA GLU A 699 -28.14 52.05 -9.32
C GLU A 699 -26.92 51.76 -10.19
N HIS A 700 -26.96 50.65 -10.93
CA HIS A 700 -25.99 50.31 -11.97
C HIS A 700 -26.74 50.22 -13.32
N ASP A 701 -26.02 50.15 -14.44
CA ASP A 701 -26.65 50.16 -15.77
C ASP A 701 -27.61 48.97 -15.97
N ASP A 702 -27.19 47.76 -15.58
CA ASP A 702 -27.91 46.51 -15.86
C ASP A 702 -28.78 45.99 -14.69
N PHE A 703 -28.54 46.48 -13.47
CA PHE A 703 -29.21 46.03 -12.25
C PHE A 703 -29.25 47.13 -11.19
N THR A 704 -30.13 46.98 -10.21
CA THR A 704 -30.10 47.76 -8.95
C THR A 704 -29.54 46.86 -7.85
N ARG A 705 -28.56 47.36 -7.08
CA ARG A 705 -28.03 46.69 -5.89
C ARG A 705 -28.60 47.32 -4.63
N LEU A 706 -29.11 46.48 -3.74
CA LEU A 706 -29.61 46.86 -2.43
C LEU A 706 -28.73 46.20 -1.37
N GLU A 707 -28.05 46.98 -0.55
CA GLU A 707 -27.47 46.48 0.68
C GLU A 707 -28.58 46.46 1.73
N ILE A 708 -28.90 45.27 2.23
CA ILE A 708 -30.01 45.04 3.15
C ILE A 708 -29.55 44.28 4.39
N LYS A 709 -30.39 44.30 5.42
CA LYS A 709 -30.36 43.27 6.46
C LYS A 709 -31.71 42.58 6.48
N TYR A 710 -31.74 41.26 6.64
CA TYR A 710 -32.99 40.51 6.80
C TYR A 710 -33.06 39.82 8.16
N LEU A 711 -34.26 39.79 8.75
CA LEU A 711 -34.51 39.23 10.07
C LEU A 711 -34.55 37.70 9.99
N ALA A 712 -33.45 37.05 10.35
CA ALA A 712 -33.39 35.59 10.37
C ALA A 712 -34.14 35.02 11.58
N GLU A 713 -33.98 35.65 12.74
CA GLU A 713 -34.61 35.31 14.04
C GLU A 713 -34.98 36.59 14.80
N PRO A 714 -35.81 36.51 15.85
CA PRO A 714 -36.06 37.67 16.73
C PRO A 714 -34.75 38.32 17.16
N ASP A 715 -34.65 39.63 16.93
CA ASP A 715 -33.48 40.47 17.21
C ASP A 715 -32.19 40.14 16.45
N GLU A 716 -32.22 39.25 15.46
CA GLU A 716 -31.04 38.84 14.71
C GLU A 716 -31.14 39.13 13.21
N TRP A 717 -30.30 40.07 12.76
CA TRP A 717 -30.32 40.64 11.42
C TRP A 717 -29.10 40.19 10.62
N VAL A 718 -29.33 39.47 9.53
CA VAL A 718 -28.27 39.00 8.62
C VAL A 718 -28.05 40.04 7.52
N PRO A 719 -26.84 40.64 7.41
CA PRO A 719 -26.48 41.53 6.32
C PRO A 719 -26.38 40.79 4.99
N ALA A 720 -26.85 41.41 3.90
CA ALA A 720 -26.83 40.84 2.56
C ALA A 720 -26.78 41.90 1.46
N LEU A 721 -26.30 41.50 0.29
CA LEU A 721 -26.48 42.24 -0.96
C LEU A 721 -27.61 41.58 -1.76
N LEU A 722 -28.58 42.37 -2.19
CA LEU A 722 -29.70 41.93 -3.02
C LEU A 722 -29.63 42.65 -4.37
N TYR A 723 -29.52 41.88 -5.44
CA TYR A 723 -29.44 42.37 -6.80
C TYR A 723 -30.76 42.16 -7.53
N LEU A 724 -31.25 43.24 -8.15
CA LEU A 724 -32.48 43.28 -8.91
C LEU A 724 -32.15 43.60 -10.38
N PRO A 725 -32.30 42.66 -11.32
CA PRO A 725 -32.04 42.93 -12.73
C PRO A 725 -33.05 43.94 -13.30
N LYS A 726 -32.57 44.83 -14.17
CA LYS A 726 -33.40 45.86 -14.83
C LYS A 726 -34.15 45.32 -16.03
N ASP A 727 -33.52 44.46 -16.82
CA ASP A 727 -34.18 43.78 -17.93
C ASP A 727 -35.11 42.67 -17.41
N ARG A 728 -36.39 43.01 -17.29
CA ARG A 728 -37.46 42.10 -16.87
C ARG A 728 -38.38 41.80 -18.07
N PRO A 729 -38.57 40.53 -18.45
CA PRO A 729 -39.66 40.16 -19.36
C PRO A 729 -41.00 40.67 -18.81
N SER A 730 -41.82 41.29 -19.64
CA SER A 730 -43.06 41.95 -19.22
C SER A 730 -43.97 41.01 -18.42
N GLY A 731 -44.14 41.30 -17.12
CA GLY A 731 -45.10 40.64 -16.22
C GLY A 731 -44.69 39.28 -15.63
N GLY A 732 -43.46 38.78 -15.87
CA GLY A 732 -43.01 37.48 -15.37
C GLY A 732 -42.25 37.56 -14.04
N ARG A 733 -42.52 36.62 -13.12
CA ARG A 733 -41.66 36.35 -11.95
C ARG A 733 -40.31 35.78 -12.39
N LEU A 734 -39.21 36.20 -11.77
CA LEU A 734 -37.84 35.84 -12.16
C LEU A 734 -37.31 34.64 -11.38
N PRO A 735 -36.36 33.86 -11.94
CA PRO A 735 -35.58 32.92 -11.16
C PRO A 735 -34.67 33.66 -10.17
N ALA A 736 -34.41 33.05 -9.02
CA ALA A 736 -33.55 33.63 -7.99
C ALA A 736 -32.39 32.70 -7.60
N VAL A 737 -31.29 33.29 -7.15
CA VAL A 737 -30.11 32.55 -6.69
C VAL A 737 -29.63 33.09 -5.35
N LEU A 738 -29.39 32.19 -4.39
CA LEU A 738 -28.65 32.49 -3.18
C LEU A 738 -27.14 32.31 -3.45
N ALA A 739 -26.38 33.40 -3.46
CA ALA A 739 -24.95 33.40 -3.76
C ALA A 739 -24.13 33.46 -2.46
N LEU A 740 -23.32 32.44 -2.19
CA LEU A 740 -22.68 32.23 -0.89
C LEU A 740 -21.16 32.43 -0.97
N HIS A 741 -20.60 33.27 -0.10
CA HIS A 741 -19.20 33.70 -0.21
C HIS A 741 -18.17 32.68 0.32
N PRO A 742 -16.94 32.66 -0.22
CA PRO A 742 -15.84 31.84 0.30
C PRO A 742 -15.33 32.35 1.65
N THR A 743 -14.38 31.63 2.25
CA THR A 743 -13.70 32.07 3.49
C THR A 743 -12.90 33.35 3.24
N SER A 744 -13.52 34.50 3.51
CA SER A 744 -12.90 35.82 3.36
C SER A 744 -13.50 36.79 4.36
N ARG A 745 -12.65 37.57 5.03
CA ARG A 745 -13.08 38.61 5.98
C ARG A 745 -14.05 39.62 5.35
N GLN A 746 -13.98 39.83 4.03
CA GLN A 746 -14.87 40.75 3.30
C GLN A 746 -16.29 40.20 3.08
N GLY A 747 -16.54 38.91 3.36
CA GLY A 747 -17.87 38.30 3.26
C GLY A 747 -18.50 38.43 1.87
N LYS A 748 -19.79 38.80 1.84
CA LYS A 748 -20.62 38.99 0.64
C LYS A 748 -20.00 39.90 -0.43
N LYS A 749 -19.16 40.87 -0.04
CA LYS A 749 -18.48 41.79 -0.97
C LYS A 749 -17.52 41.07 -1.93
N THR A 750 -17.03 39.89 -1.55
CA THR A 750 -16.19 39.07 -2.44
C THR A 750 -16.92 38.51 -3.66
N LEU A 751 -18.25 38.63 -3.69
CA LEU A 751 -19.10 38.16 -4.80
C LEU A 751 -19.47 39.26 -5.79
N ALA A 752 -19.10 40.50 -5.46
CA ALA A 752 -19.51 41.72 -6.13
C ALA A 752 -18.34 42.28 -6.96
N VAL A 753 -18.47 42.29 -8.28
CA VAL A 753 -17.44 42.87 -9.18
C VAL A 753 -17.20 44.34 -8.83
N GLU A 754 -18.26 45.08 -8.51
CA GLU A 754 -18.21 46.49 -8.12
C GLU A 754 -17.52 46.75 -6.76
N ASP A 755 -17.31 45.71 -5.94
CA ASP A 755 -16.50 45.78 -4.71
C ASP A 755 -15.12 45.15 -4.90
N ASN A 756 -14.63 45.08 -6.15
CA ASN A 756 -13.34 44.48 -6.54
C ASN A 756 -13.20 42.98 -6.19
N ALA A 757 -14.27 42.20 -6.39
CA ALA A 757 -14.20 40.76 -6.28
C ALA A 757 -13.03 40.17 -7.10
N PRO A 758 -12.33 39.13 -6.60
CA PRO A 758 -11.30 38.44 -7.36
C PRO A 758 -11.82 37.94 -8.72
N ALA A 759 -10.94 37.89 -9.73
CA ALA A 759 -11.28 37.35 -11.04
C ALA A 759 -11.95 35.96 -10.92
N ASN A 760 -13.05 35.77 -11.64
CA ASN A 760 -13.91 34.57 -11.61
C ASN A 760 -14.66 34.30 -10.29
N ARG A 761 -14.78 35.29 -9.39
CA ARG A 761 -15.57 35.16 -8.14
C ARG A 761 -16.67 36.21 -7.99
N GLY A 762 -16.85 37.08 -8.99
CA GLY A 762 -17.90 38.11 -9.04
C GLY A 762 -19.29 37.59 -9.41
N TYR A 763 -19.63 36.35 -9.04
CA TYR A 763 -20.81 35.67 -9.58
C TYR A 763 -22.15 36.26 -9.12
N ALA A 764 -22.20 37.06 -8.04
CA ALA A 764 -23.45 37.75 -7.69
C ALA A 764 -23.80 38.82 -8.74
N THR A 765 -22.82 39.64 -9.13
CA THR A 765 -22.96 40.64 -10.20
C THR A 765 -23.23 39.98 -11.55
N GLU A 766 -22.50 38.90 -11.87
CA GLU A 766 -22.64 38.21 -13.16
C GLU A 766 -24.01 37.56 -13.33
N LEU A 767 -24.56 36.95 -12.27
CA LEU A 767 -25.91 36.37 -12.29
C LEU A 767 -26.98 37.45 -12.39
N ALA A 768 -26.82 38.58 -11.70
CA ALA A 768 -27.74 39.71 -11.82
C ALA A 768 -27.81 40.21 -13.27
N ARG A 769 -26.66 40.38 -13.94
CA ARG A 769 -26.60 40.76 -15.37
C ARG A 769 -27.25 39.74 -16.31
N ARG A 770 -27.33 38.48 -15.90
CA ARG A 770 -28.01 37.40 -16.65
C ARG A 770 -29.52 37.32 -16.36
N GLY A 771 -30.07 38.25 -15.57
CA GLY A 771 -31.52 38.33 -15.31
C GLY A 771 -32.00 37.58 -14.07
N TYR A 772 -31.11 37.17 -13.17
CA TYR A 772 -31.50 36.53 -11.91
C TYR A 772 -31.67 37.55 -10.79
N VAL A 773 -32.64 37.33 -9.90
CA VAL A 773 -32.65 38.01 -8.60
C VAL A 773 -31.61 37.31 -7.72
N VAL A 774 -30.62 38.04 -7.20
CA VAL A 774 -29.51 37.41 -6.44
C VAL A 774 -29.49 37.93 -5.01
N LEU A 775 -29.51 37.04 -4.03
CA LEU A 775 -29.30 37.37 -2.63
C LEU A 775 -27.94 36.80 -2.18
N ALA A 776 -27.07 37.67 -1.69
CA ALA A 776 -25.73 37.33 -1.20
C ALA A 776 -25.60 37.69 0.28
N PRO A 777 -25.92 36.77 1.22
CA PRO A 777 -25.81 37.01 2.65
C PRO A 777 -24.37 36.85 3.16
N ASP A 778 -24.05 37.50 4.28
CA ASP A 778 -22.86 37.18 5.07
C ASP A 778 -23.07 35.91 5.91
N TYR A 779 -22.06 35.06 5.96
CA TYR A 779 -21.97 33.93 6.88
C TYR A 779 -21.63 34.43 8.30
N PRO A 780 -22.10 33.77 9.38
CA PRO A 780 -21.73 34.10 10.76
C PRO A 780 -20.23 34.38 10.95
N SER A 781 -19.90 35.55 11.52
CA SER A 781 -18.53 36.02 11.79
C SER A 781 -17.71 36.44 10.57
N PHE A 782 -18.35 36.69 9.42
CA PHE A 782 -17.73 37.26 8.22
C PHE A 782 -18.46 38.52 7.75
N GLY A 783 -17.76 39.31 6.92
CA GLY A 783 -18.29 40.54 6.36
C GLY A 783 -18.76 41.49 7.46
N ASP A 784 -20.01 41.92 7.37
CA ASP A 784 -20.62 42.86 8.31
C ASP A 784 -21.42 42.14 9.41
N TYR A 785 -21.28 40.81 9.53
CA TYR A 785 -22.04 39.98 10.46
C TYR A 785 -21.16 39.45 11.60
N ALA A 786 -21.12 40.20 12.70
CA ALA A 786 -20.51 39.73 13.94
C ALA A 786 -21.45 38.74 14.64
N CYS A 787 -21.00 37.50 14.83
CA CYS A 787 -21.72 36.46 15.56
C CYS A 787 -20.88 35.97 16.73
N ASP A 788 -21.49 35.90 17.92
CA ASP A 788 -20.90 35.27 19.10
C ASP A 788 -21.50 33.87 19.28
N PHE A 789 -20.68 32.84 19.03
CA PHE A 789 -21.11 31.44 19.18
C PHE A 789 -21.17 30.99 20.65
N GLY A 790 -20.59 31.75 21.60
CA GLY A 790 -20.57 31.41 23.03
C GLY A 790 -21.90 31.65 23.76
N ALA A 791 -22.83 32.39 23.13
CA ALA A 791 -24.12 32.77 23.72
C ALA A 791 -25.32 31.93 23.21
N GLY A 792 -25.09 30.86 22.44
CA GLY A 792 -26.02 30.43 21.39
C GLY A 792 -26.92 29.22 21.61
N LYS A 793 -28.17 29.36 21.10
CA LYS A 793 -29.25 28.38 20.85
C LYS A 793 -28.91 27.25 19.86
N TYR A 794 -27.77 27.35 19.16
CA TYR A 794 -27.32 26.41 18.12
C TYR A 794 -26.09 25.64 18.59
N ALA A 795 -26.03 24.34 18.31
CA ALA A 795 -24.87 23.52 18.70
C ALA A 795 -23.61 23.79 17.86
N SER A 796 -23.76 24.40 16.66
CA SER A 796 -22.63 24.75 15.80
C SER A 796 -22.91 25.99 14.96
N GLY A 797 -21.83 26.68 14.55
CA GLY A 797 -21.91 27.76 13.58
C GLY A 797 -22.39 27.31 12.20
N THR A 798 -22.14 26.04 11.85
CA THR A 798 -22.65 25.43 10.61
C THR A 798 -24.16 25.35 10.61
N MET A 799 -24.79 24.85 11.68
CA MET A 799 -26.25 24.78 11.76
C MET A 799 -26.88 26.19 11.80
N LYS A 800 -26.23 27.15 12.45
CA LYS A 800 -26.63 28.56 12.40
C LYS A 800 -26.58 29.12 10.98
N GLY A 801 -25.50 28.83 10.24
CA GLY A 801 -25.35 29.20 8.84
C GLY A 801 -26.46 28.62 7.97
N ILE A 802 -26.72 27.31 8.06
CA ILE A 802 -27.79 26.62 7.35
C ILE A 802 -29.14 27.31 7.61
N PHE A 803 -29.46 27.57 8.88
CA PHE A 803 -30.71 28.25 9.25
C PHE A 803 -30.82 29.64 8.60
N ASN A 804 -29.77 30.47 8.69
CA ASN A 804 -29.75 31.78 8.06
C ASN A 804 -29.96 31.71 6.54
N HIS A 805 -29.31 30.76 5.87
CA HIS A 805 -29.50 30.55 4.43
C HIS A 805 -30.94 30.13 4.08
N MET A 806 -31.56 29.25 4.88
CA MET A 806 -32.98 28.88 4.72
C MET A 806 -33.91 30.08 4.91
N ARG A 807 -33.59 30.99 5.84
CA ARG A 807 -34.30 32.27 5.99
C ARG A 807 -34.07 33.19 4.79
N GLY A 808 -32.88 33.17 4.18
CA GLY A 808 -32.63 33.84 2.89
C GLY A 808 -33.52 33.29 1.76
N VAL A 809 -33.74 31.97 1.72
CA VAL A 809 -34.70 31.35 0.78
C VAL A 809 -36.13 31.76 1.09
N ASP A 810 -36.53 31.85 2.37
CA ASP A 810 -37.84 32.37 2.76
C ASP A 810 -38.05 33.81 2.27
N LEU A 811 -37.03 34.66 2.37
CA LEU A 811 -37.05 36.02 1.83
C LEU A 811 -37.26 36.00 0.32
N LEU A 812 -36.42 35.26 -0.43
CA LEU A 812 -36.53 35.17 -1.89
C LEU A 812 -37.91 34.66 -2.32
N ALA A 813 -38.44 33.62 -1.67
CA ALA A 813 -39.72 33.02 -2.01
C ALA A 813 -40.93 33.94 -1.70
N ALA A 814 -40.80 34.84 -0.74
CA ALA A 814 -41.86 35.79 -0.37
C ALA A 814 -41.92 37.02 -1.30
N ARG A 815 -40.90 37.26 -2.13
CA ARG A 815 -40.87 38.41 -3.03
C ARG A 815 -41.84 38.23 -4.20
N GLU A 816 -42.55 39.30 -4.53
CA GLU A 816 -43.52 39.30 -5.64
C GLU A 816 -42.87 39.13 -7.02
N ASP A 817 -41.60 39.53 -7.16
CA ASP A 817 -40.82 39.46 -8.40
C ASP A 817 -40.01 38.17 -8.58
N VAL A 818 -40.11 37.22 -7.64
CA VAL A 818 -39.39 35.92 -7.68
C VAL A 818 -40.37 34.77 -7.85
N ASP A 819 -40.03 33.80 -8.70
CA ASP A 819 -40.75 32.53 -8.81
C ASP A 819 -40.24 31.55 -7.74
N PRO A 820 -41.03 31.23 -6.69
CA PRO A 820 -40.57 30.40 -5.57
C PRO A 820 -40.25 28.95 -5.98
N ARG A 821 -40.62 28.53 -7.20
CA ARG A 821 -40.28 27.21 -7.76
C ARG A 821 -38.94 27.20 -8.50
N ARG A 822 -38.30 28.36 -8.69
CA ARG A 822 -37.05 28.53 -9.45
C ARG A 822 -36.00 29.26 -8.62
N ILE A 823 -35.65 28.66 -7.48
CA ILE A 823 -34.58 29.15 -6.60
C ILE A 823 -33.39 28.19 -6.69
N GLY A 824 -32.19 28.70 -6.94
CA GLY A 824 -30.92 27.96 -6.89
C GLY A 824 -29.98 28.50 -5.81
N ALA A 825 -28.88 27.79 -5.58
CA ALA A 825 -27.77 28.24 -4.73
C ALA A 825 -26.44 28.04 -5.46
N ILE A 826 -25.49 28.94 -5.24
CA ILE A 826 -24.14 28.84 -5.81
C ILE A 826 -23.11 29.26 -4.75
N GLY A 827 -21.94 28.63 -4.75
CA GLY A 827 -20.85 29.11 -3.92
C GLY A 827 -19.47 28.52 -4.23
N HIS A 828 -18.44 29.11 -3.64
CA HIS A 828 -17.05 28.67 -3.76
C HIS A 828 -16.43 28.46 -2.38
N SER A 829 -15.65 27.39 -2.18
CA SER A 829 -15.02 27.06 -0.88
C SER A 829 -16.07 26.98 0.25
N LEU A 830 -15.98 27.80 1.31
CA LEU A 830 -17.02 27.92 2.35
C LEU A 830 -18.42 28.11 1.78
N GLY A 831 -18.56 28.90 0.71
CA GLY A 831 -19.83 29.12 0.04
C GLY A 831 -20.36 27.88 -0.66
N GLY A 832 -19.47 27.10 -1.29
CA GLY A 832 -19.84 25.85 -1.97
C GLY A 832 -20.25 24.77 -0.96
N HIS A 833 -19.52 24.69 0.15
CA HIS A 833 -19.89 23.85 1.29
C HIS A 833 -21.30 24.20 1.82
N ASN A 834 -21.59 25.48 2.02
CA ASN A 834 -22.91 25.92 2.48
C ASN A 834 -24.01 25.76 1.44
N ALA A 835 -23.71 25.89 0.14
CA ALA A 835 -24.68 25.69 -0.93
C ALA A 835 -25.13 24.22 -0.98
N MET A 836 -24.19 23.27 -0.82
CA MET A 836 -24.50 21.85 -0.69
C MET A 836 -25.36 21.55 0.54
N PHE A 837 -25.02 22.13 1.69
CA PHE A 837 -25.77 21.89 2.93
C PHE A 837 -27.17 22.50 2.89
N LEU A 838 -27.32 23.71 2.34
CA LEU A 838 -28.64 24.28 2.10
C LEU A 838 -29.48 23.38 1.18
N GLY A 839 -28.89 22.87 0.09
CA GLY A 839 -29.58 21.94 -0.81
C GLY A 839 -30.00 20.65 -0.13
N ALA A 840 -29.23 20.19 0.86
CA ALA A 840 -29.64 19.05 1.69
C ALA A 840 -30.87 19.40 2.56
N PHE A 841 -30.89 20.55 3.24
CA PHE A 841 -31.95 20.89 4.21
C PHE A 841 -33.20 21.56 3.62
N ASP A 842 -33.14 22.19 2.45
CA ASP A 842 -34.25 22.95 1.86
C ASP A 842 -34.59 22.50 0.42
N GLU A 843 -35.64 21.70 0.30
CA GLU A 843 -36.09 21.12 -0.98
C GLU A 843 -36.62 22.17 -2.00
N ARG A 844 -36.74 23.45 -1.60
CA ARG A 844 -37.09 24.53 -2.53
C ARG A 844 -35.92 24.92 -3.43
N VAL A 845 -34.69 24.63 -3.03
CA VAL A 845 -33.49 24.85 -3.87
C VAL A 845 -33.44 23.78 -4.96
N LYS A 846 -33.52 24.21 -6.22
CA LYS A 846 -33.63 23.32 -7.40
C LYS A 846 -32.32 23.04 -8.11
N ALA A 847 -31.29 23.84 -7.85
CA ALA A 847 -29.96 23.66 -8.36
C ALA A 847 -28.93 24.17 -7.35
N VAL A 848 -27.85 23.41 -7.17
CA VAL A 848 -26.68 23.77 -6.38
C VAL A 848 -25.48 23.73 -7.31
N VAL A 849 -24.71 24.83 -7.34
CA VAL A 849 -23.54 25.01 -8.22
C VAL A 849 -22.29 25.29 -7.41
#